data_AF-A0A7C3PXU0-F1
#
_entry.id   AF-A0A7C3PXU0-F1
#
_cell.length_a   1.000
_cell.length_b   1.000
_cell.length_c   1.000
_cell.angle_alpha   90.00
_cell.angle_beta   90.00
_cell.angle_gamma   90.00
#
_symmetry.space_group_name_H-M   'P 1'
#
loop_
_entity.id
_entity.type
_entity.pdbx_description
1 polymer ?
#
loop_
_entity_poly.entity_id
_entity_poly.type
_entity_poly.pdbx_seq_one_letter_code
_entity_poly.pdbx_strand_id
1 'polypeptide(L)'
;MSHVARGKVETSRAKRPTVQEKHLIRCGPLRASKRGVWRAGVLILVHLIIAAHVAWWVVKGRAITPVEPSEAMQTLELGYLNAGFIFFILAILATMIFGRFFCGWACHVVAYQDLCGWILRKLGIRPHPFRSRLLVFVPLFAALYMFVWPQFLRIFEGRPFPRIVYHLQTEDFWATFPNWQITVLTFAVCGFLIVVLLGNKGFCTYGCPYGAFFGLGDRVAPGRIRVTEACDGCGHCTATCTSNVRVHEEVRLFKMVTDPGCMKCMDCVSVCPKDALYYGFGSVKPAADLRENKPAPKKYDFALTEEFALIGLFLVTLYIYRGLYAAIPFLLSLGLASITAVLLLHSARLVYRPHVRLQRLQLKRGGRMTRAGASWSVLALLLVVFLSHSLVLQVRTHEAEASLALADALYSSGEGGEPQALEAAQKAKRGYEWLIANGLFPIAEWEYKLASVNLYLGEAEAAERRLKRALSMQPSLTGAHRLLADALLLQGRREEAAKSLEAFVGEEPGEADTRSRLGLLLADLGRHQEAERQAQEALRLQPNNAGFRRNLALVLAEGGKVASAIRTLRPLLESDPSGSAARLAAEMAAEMGDAATEAEMLEHVRVVTPLDPALLRRWADAHKRAGRLDERIRSLLGAEPDDTAAWYALVFLYDARGDAGQARALYERLLLRSPGLPPP
;
A
#
# COMPACT_ATOMS: atom_id res chain seq x y z
N MET A 1 19.71 -102.86 -18.01
CA MET A 1 20.76 -102.61 -17.01
C MET A 1 21.66 -101.51 -17.57
N SER A 2 21.22 -100.26 -17.46
CA SER A 2 21.51 -99.29 -16.38
C SER A 2 22.63 -98.33 -16.78
N HIS A 3 22.23 -97.28 -17.51
CA HIS A 3 22.98 -96.05 -17.66
C HIS A 3 23.23 -95.43 -16.28
N VAL A 4 24.49 -95.25 -15.90
CA VAL A 4 24.89 -94.49 -14.71
C VAL A 4 24.91 -93.01 -15.08
N ALA A 5 23.91 -92.29 -14.62
CA ALA A 5 23.79 -90.84 -14.74
C ALA A 5 24.81 -90.14 -13.82
N ARG A 6 25.70 -89.33 -14.39
CA ARG A 6 26.50 -88.34 -13.64
C ARG A 6 25.61 -87.12 -13.38
N GLY A 7 25.11 -86.99 -12.15
CA GLY A 7 24.41 -85.79 -11.70
C GLY A 7 25.35 -84.58 -11.68
N LYS A 8 25.11 -83.60 -12.56
CA LYS A 8 25.63 -82.25 -12.41
C LYS A 8 24.85 -81.58 -11.28
N VAL A 9 25.52 -81.31 -10.16
CA VAL A 9 25.03 -80.36 -9.16
C VAL A 9 25.21 -78.96 -9.75
N GLU A 10 24.18 -78.47 -10.44
CA GLU A 10 24.06 -77.04 -10.76
C GLU A 10 23.79 -76.29 -9.47
N THR A 11 24.84 -75.75 -8.86
CA THR A 11 24.70 -74.73 -7.83
C THR A 11 24.18 -73.46 -8.51
N SER A 12 22.86 -73.24 -8.43
CA SER A 12 22.24 -71.99 -8.87
C SER A 12 22.79 -70.85 -8.00
N ARG A 13 23.79 -70.12 -8.51
CA ARG A 13 24.33 -68.92 -7.89
C ARG A 13 23.25 -67.84 -7.98
N ALA A 14 22.37 -67.77 -6.97
CA ALA A 14 21.34 -66.75 -6.88
C ALA A 14 21.98 -65.36 -7.01
N LYS A 15 21.62 -64.66 -8.09
CA LYS A 15 22.13 -63.31 -8.39
C LYS A 15 21.79 -62.41 -7.19
N ARG A 16 22.81 -61.83 -6.53
CA ARG A 16 22.57 -60.95 -5.38
C ARG A 16 21.64 -59.82 -5.84
N PRO A 17 20.51 -59.59 -5.14
CA PRO A 17 19.56 -58.57 -5.55
C PRO A 17 20.25 -57.19 -5.56
N THR A 18 19.95 -56.41 -6.59
CA THR A 18 20.40 -55.03 -6.74
C THR A 18 19.95 -54.18 -5.55
N VAL A 19 20.58 -53.02 -5.33
CA VAL A 19 20.18 -52.09 -4.25
C VAL A 19 18.69 -51.72 -4.37
N GLN A 20 18.19 -51.60 -5.59
CA GLN A 20 16.80 -51.27 -5.89
C GLN A 20 15.85 -52.44 -5.59
N GLU A 21 16.22 -53.68 -5.92
CA GLU A 21 15.46 -54.89 -5.56
C GLU A 21 15.44 -55.10 -4.04
N LYS A 22 16.56 -54.92 -3.35
CA LYS A 22 16.62 -54.99 -1.87
C LYS A 22 15.73 -53.93 -1.21
N HIS A 23 15.68 -52.74 -1.78
CA HIS A 23 14.82 -51.65 -1.30
C HIS A 23 13.33 -51.96 -1.52
N LEU A 24 12.96 -52.42 -2.71
CA LEU A 24 11.61 -52.87 -3.04
C LEU A 24 11.12 -54.02 -2.15
N ILE A 25 11.99 -55.00 -1.86
CA ILE A 25 11.70 -56.13 -0.96
C ILE A 25 11.47 -55.63 0.47
N ARG A 26 12.26 -54.65 0.93
CA ARG A 26 12.21 -54.16 2.31
C ARG A 26 11.07 -53.18 2.58
N CYS A 27 10.75 -52.32 1.61
CA CYS A 27 9.91 -51.13 1.84
C CYS A 27 8.74 -50.99 0.86
N GLY A 28 8.65 -51.85 -0.15
CA GLY A 28 7.64 -51.78 -1.21
C GLY A 28 7.83 -50.58 -2.16
N PRO A 29 6.96 -50.44 -3.18
CA PRO A 29 7.00 -49.29 -4.09
C PRO A 29 6.56 -48.00 -3.39
N LEU A 30 7.01 -46.85 -3.92
CA LEU A 30 6.58 -45.54 -3.45
C LEU A 30 5.09 -45.34 -3.72
N ARG A 31 4.30 -45.16 -2.66
CA ARG A 31 2.84 -44.94 -2.74
C ARG A 31 2.52 -43.44 -2.87
N ALA A 32 1.35 -43.14 -3.43
CA ALA A 32 0.81 -41.78 -3.41
C ALA A 32 0.34 -41.41 -1.99
N SER A 33 0.53 -40.14 -1.62
CA SER A 33 0.05 -39.60 -0.34
C SER A 33 -1.48 -39.60 -0.28
N LYS A 34 -2.07 -40.31 0.68
CA LYS A 34 -3.51 -40.22 0.98
C LYS A 34 -3.89 -38.86 1.54
N ARG A 35 -2.99 -38.22 2.30
CA ARG A 35 -3.21 -36.89 2.88
C ARG A 35 -3.26 -35.79 1.81
N GLY A 36 -2.66 -36.02 0.64
CA GLY A 36 -2.74 -35.10 -0.50
C GLY A 36 -4.17 -34.84 -0.98
N VAL A 37 -5.05 -35.86 -0.97
CA VAL A 37 -6.46 -35.71 -1.37
C VAL A 37 -7.24 -34.87 -0.35
N TRP A 38 -7.07 -35.18 0.94
CA TRP A 38 -7.67 -34.39 2.02
C TRP A 38 -7.20 -32.93 2.00
N ARG A 39 -5.90 -32.72 1.80
CA ARG A 39 -5.32 -31.38 1.66
C ARG A 39 -5.96 -30.64 0.49
N ALA A 40 -6.07 -31.28 -0.68
CA ALA A 40 -6.74 -30.68 -1.83
C ALA A 40 -8.19 -30.29 -1.51
N GLY A 41 -8.95 -31.15 -0.82
CA GLY A 41 -10.31 -30.85 -0.37
C GLY A 41 -10.41 -29.64 0.55
N VAL A 42 -9.54 -29.55 1.56
CA VAL A 42 -9.48 -28.38 2.47
C VAL A 42 -9.13 -27.11 1.69
N LEU A 43 -8.17 -27.18 0.78
CA LEU A 43 -7.77 -26.02 -0.02
C LEU A 43 -8.86 -25.59 -1.00
N ILE A 44 -9.59 -26.51 -1.60
CA ILE A 44 -10.78 -26.20 -2.41
C ILE A 44 -11.82 -25.47 -1.55
N LEU A 45 -12.10 -25.96 -0.35
CA LEU A 45 -13.01 -25.31 0.59
C LEU A 45 -12.58 -23.86 0.92
N VAL A 46 -11.28 -23.61 1.14
CA VAL A 46 -10.76 -22.24 1.33
C VAL A 46 -11.08 -21.35 0.13
N HIS A 47 -10.90 -21.82 -1.10
CA HIS A 47 -11.23 -21.04 -2.29
C HIS A 47 -12.73 -20.81 -2.44
N LEU A 48 -13.57 -21.77 -2.04
CA LEU A 48 -15.03 -21.60 -2.00
C LEU A 48 -15.44 -20.54 -0.97
N ILE A 49 -14.80 -20.49 0.19
CA ILE A 49 -15.03 -19.44 1.20
C ILE A 49 -14.61 -18.07 0.66
N ILE A 50 -13.45 -17.97 0.00
CA ILE A 50 -13.01 -16.72 -0.66
C ILE A 50 -14.03 -16.29 -1.71
N ALA A 51 -14.48 -17.20 -2.57
CA ALA A 51 -15.48 -16.92 -3.60
C ALA A 51 -16.82 -16.48 -2.99
N ALA A 52 -17.26 -17.12 -1.90
CA ALA A 52 -18.47 -16.73 -1.18
C ALA A 52 -18.32 -15.33 -0.56
N HIS A 53 -17.14 -14.99 -0.03
CA HIS A 53 -16.87 -13.66 0.52
C HIS A 53 -16.92 -12.57 -0.57
N VAL A 54 -16.31 -12.82 -1.74
CA VAL A 54 -16.37 -11.91 -2.89
C VAL A 54 -17.81 -11.79 -3.41
N ALA A 55 -18.53 -12.90 -3.54
CA ALA A 55 -19.93 -12.88 -3.96
C ALA A 55 -20.81 -12.09 -2.98
N TRP A 56 -20.55 -12.19 -1.68
CA TRP A 56 -21.23 -11.39 -0.67
C TRP A 56 -20.99 -9.88 -0.87
N TRP A 57 -19.75 -9.47 -1.09
CA TRP A 57 -19.41 -8.07 -1.41
C TRP A 57 -20.15 -7.58 -2.64
N VAL A 58 -20.10 -8.34 -3.75
CA VAL A 58 -20.78 -7.98 -5.01
C VAL A 58 -22.29 -7.79 -4.80
N VAL A 59 -22.91 -8.61 -3.93
CA VAL A 59 -24.36 -8.54 -3.66
C VAL A 59 -24.73 -7.42 -2.67
N LYS A 60 -23.86 -7.10 -1.70
CA LYS A 60 -24.19 -6.18 -0.59
C LYS A 60 -23.53 -4.81 -0.69
N GLY A 61 -22.58 -4.61 -1.60
CA GLY A 61 -21.77 -3.39 -1.71
C GLY A 61 -20.82 -3.15 -0.53
N ARG A 62 -20.81 -4.06 0.46
CA ARG A 62 -19.95 -4.02 1.64
C ARG A 62 -19.60 -5.42 2.10
N ALA A 63 -18.38 -5.62 2.57
CA ALA A 63 -17.93 -6.89 3.11
C ALA A 63 -16.94 -6.69 4.24
N ILE A 64 -16.57 -7.79 4.90
CA ILE A 64 -15.44 -7.79 5.83
C ILE A 64 -14.18 -7.46 5.02
N THR A 65 -13.22 -6.73 5.60
CA THR A 65 -11.97 -6.45 4.88
C THR A 65 -11.27 -7.73 4.41
N PRO A 66 -10.56 -7.70 3.27
CA PRO A 66 -9.76 -8.82 2.79
C PRO A 66 -8.98 -9.56 3.90
N VAL A 67 -9.26 -10.85 4.08
CA VAL A 67 -8.61 -11.67 5.12
C VAL A 67 -7.22 -12.11 4.63
N GLU A 68 -6.29 -11.16 4.54
CA GLU A 68 -4.93 -11.39 4.08
C GLU A 68 -3.87 -10.70 4.95
N PRO A 69 -2.68 -11.30 5.11
CA PRO A 69 -1.63 -10.73 5.94
C PRO A 69 -1.05 -9.38 5.47
N SER A 70 -1.24 -9.00 4.21
CA SER A 70 -0.84 -7.68 3.67
C SER A 70 -1.61 -6.54 4.32
N GLU A 71 -2.87 -6.75 4.70
CA GLU A 71 -3.67 -5.72 5.38
C GLU A 71 -3.07 -5.29 6.73
N ALA A 72 -2.25 -6.14 7.36
CA ALA A 72 -1.51 -5.76 8.56
C ALA A 72 -0.58 -4.56 8.32
N MET A 73 -0.17 -4.29 7.07
CA MET A 73 0.56 -3.07 6.74
C MET A 73 -0.31 -1.82 6.92
N GLN A 74 -1.58 -1.84 6.53
CA GLN A 74 -2.49 -0.71 6.75
C GLN A 74 -2.71 -0.45 8.25
N THR A 75 -2.72 -1.50 9.07
CA THR A 75 -2.76 -1.31 10.53
C THR A 75 -1.53 -0.57 11.04
N LEU A 76 -0.35 -0.92 10.54
CA LEU A 76 0.90 -0.27 10.93
C LEU A 76 1.05 1.14 10.34
N GLU A 77 0.57 1.37 9.12
CA GLU A 77 0.71 2.65 8.41
C GLU A 77 -0.40 3.63 8.75
N LEU A 78 -1.65 3.19 8.80
CA LEU A 78 -2.84 4.05 8.95
C LEU A 78 -3.53 3.89 10.32
N GLY A 79 -3.18 2.87 11.10
CA GLY A 79 -3.84 2.58 12.39
C GLY A 79 -5.14 1.78 12.25
N TYR A 80 -5.46 1.26 11.07
CA TYR A 80 -6.70 0.52 10.84
C TYR A 80 -6.64 -0.91 11.37
N LEU A 81 -7.43 -1.21 12.40
CA LEU A 81 -7.61 -2.57 12.89
C LEU A 81 -8.61 -3.30 12.00
N ASN A 82 -8.08 -4.12 11.10
CA ASN A 82 -8.82 -4.82 10.05
C ASN A 82 -8.79 -6.36 10.25
N ALA A 83 -9.57 -7.09 9.46
CA ALA A 83 -9.70 -8.53 9.59
C ALA A 83 -8.40 -9.27 9.22
N GLY A 84 -7.65 -8.77 8.23
CA GLY A 84 -6.36 -9.34 7.84
C GLY A 84 -5.29 -9.27 8.94
N PHE A 85 -5.25 -8.18 9.72
CA PHE A 85 -4.35 -8.07 10.88
C PHE A 85 -4.68 -9.09 11.98
N ILE A 86 -5.96 -9.20 12.36
CA ILE A 86 -6.42 -10.20 13.35
C ILE A 86 -6.04 -11.60 12.87
N PHE A 87 -6.36 -11.91 11.62
CA PHE A 87 -6.02 -13.19 11.00
C PHE A 87 -4.50 -13.46 11.03
N PHE A 88 -3.67 -12.47 10.74
CA PHE A 88 -2.23 -12.63 10.72
C PHE A 88 -1.66 -12.95 12.10
N ILE A 89 -2.14 -12.27 13.15
CA ILE A 89 -1.75 -12.58 14.54
C ILE A 89 -2.18 -13.99 14.92
N LEU A 90 -3.43 -14.38 14.64
CA LEU A 90 -3.93 -15.73 14.90
C LEU A 90 -3.11 -16.79 14.15
N ALA A 91 -2.71 -16.52 12.90
CA ALA A 91 -1.87 -17.42 12.11
C ALA A 91 -0.45 -17.57 12.69
N ILE A 92 0.15 -16.50 13.21
CA ILE A 92 1.45 -16.55 13.91
C ILE A 92 1.34 -17.38 15.19
N LEU A 93 0.32 -17.11 16.03
CA LEU A 93 0.08 -17.84 17.27
C LEU A 93 -0.18 -19.33 17.02
N ALA A 94 -1.03 -19.65 16.04
CA ALA A 94 -1.25 -21.02 15.61
C ALA A 94 0.06 -21.67 15.12
N THR A 95 0.91 -20.91 14.41
CA THR A 95 2.21 -21.42 13.97
C THR A 95 3.17 -21.70 15.13
N MET A 96 3.12 -20.93 16.22
CA MET A 96 3.92 -21.21 17.42
C MET A 96 3.50 -22.47 18.16
N ILE A 97 2.29 -22.99 17.92
CA ILE A 97 1.76 -24.20 18.56
C ILE A 97 1.90 -25.40 17.63
N PHE A 98 1.31 -25.28 16.43
CA PHE A 98 1.20 -26.37 15.46
C PHE A 98 2.37 -26.41 14.47
N GLY A 99 3.25 -25.41 14.48
CA GLY A 99 4.22 -25.13 13.43
C GLY A 99 3.56 -24.59 12.16
N ARG A 100 4.28 -24.57 11.04
CA ARG A 100 3.84 -24.11 9.70
C ARG A 100 2.70 -24.93 9.06
N PHE A 101 1.78 -25.45 9.87
CA PHE A 101 0.59 -26.18 9.46
C PHE A 101 -0.33 -25.33 8.58
N PHE A 102 -0.49 -24.03 8.89
CA PHE A 102 -1.25 -23.10 8.06
C PHE A 102 -0.75 -23.09 6.60
N CYS A 103 0.57 -22.95 6.39
CA CYS A 103 1.18 -23.01 5.07
C CYS A 103 0.90 -24.33 4.36
N GLY A 104 0.83 -25.43 5.11
CA GLY A 104 0.55 -26.75 4.57
C GLY A 104 -0.90 -27.02 4.22
N TRP A 105 -1.88 -26.39 4.88
CA TRP A 105 -3.29 -26.82 4.82
C TRP A 105 -4.30 -25.73 4.45
N ALA A 106 -3.99 -24.45 4.66
CA ALA A 106 -4.92 -23.35 4.45
C ALA A 106 -4.39 -22.27 3.49
N CYS A 107 -3.08 -22.20 3.27
CA CYS A 107 -2.49 -21.20 2.37
C CYS A 107 -2.89 -21.44 0.90
N HIS A 108 -3.65 -20.52 0.33
CA HIS A 108 -4.10 -20.58 -1.06
C HIS A 108 -2.94 -20.50 -2.07
N VAL A 109 -1.85 -19.79 -1.76
CA VAL A 109 -0.65 -19.75 -2.62
C VAL A 109 0.02 -21.11 -2.71
N VAL A 110 0.11 -21.85 -1.59
CA VAL A 110 0.65 -23.22 -1.60
C VAL A 110 -0.26 -24.17 -2.38
N ALA A 111 -1.58 -24.02 -2.24
CA ALA A 111 -2.55 -24.77 -3.05
C ALA A 111 -2.31 -24.58 -4.53
N TYR A 112 -2.14 -23.33 -4.94
CA TYR A 112 -1.89 -22.97 -6.32
C TYR A 112 -0.55 -23.53 -6.83
N GLN A 113 0.54 -23.45 -6.05
CA GLN A 113 1.82 -24.05 -6.43
C GLN A 113 1.77 -25.59 -6.51
N ASP A 114 1.03 -26.24 -5.62
CA ASP A 114 0.82 -27.69 -5.67
C ASP A 114 0.00 -28.10 -6.90
N LEU A 115 -1.02 -27.31 -7.27
CA LEU A 115 -1.79 -27.47 -8.51
C LEU A 115 -0.90 -27.33 -9.74
N CYS A 116 -0.11 -26.26 -9.83
CA CYS A 116 0.86 -26.07 -10.91
C CYS A 116 1.84 -27.25 -11.01
N GLY A 117 2.39 -27.69 -9.88
CA GLY A 117 3.28 -28.85 -9.83
C GLY A 117 2.60 -30.17 -10.21
N TRP A 118 1.30 -30.32 -9.99
CA TRP A 118 0.51 -31.46 -10.48
C TRP A 118 0.28 -31.39 -11.99
N ILE A 119 -0.11 -30.22 -12.53
CA ILE A 119 -0.29 -30.01 -13.97
C ILE A 119 1.03 -30.28 -14.71
N LEU A 120 2.14 -29.70 -14.25
CA LEU A 120 3.46 -29.88 -14.85
C LEU A 120 3.87 -31.37 -14.89
N ARG A 121 3.58 -32.13 -13.83
CA ARG A 121 3.85 -33.58 -13.79
C ARG A 121 3.02 -34.36 -14.80
N LYS A 122 1.74 -33.98 -15.02
CA LYS A 122 0.90 -34.55 -16.08
C LYS A 122 1.44 -34.23 -17.47
N LEU A 123 2.03 -33.05 -17.65
CA LEU A 123 2.73 -32.65 -18.89
C LEU A 123 4.14 -33.26 -19.03
N GLY A 124 4.55 -34.19 -18.14
CA GLY A 124 5.85 -34.86 -18.19
C GLY A 124 7.03 -34.05 -17.64
N ILE A 125 6.78 -32.83 -17.14
CA ILE A 125 7.78 -31.96 -16.52
C ILE A 125 7.86 -32.28 -15.02
N ARG A 126 9.04 -32.72 -14.55
CA ARG A 126 9.30 -32.92 -13.12
C ARG A 126 10.29 -31.86 -12.64
N PRO A 127 9.83 -30.82 -11.94
CA PRO A 127 10.71 -29.78 -11.43
C PRO A 127 11.70 -30.33 -10.41
N HIS A 128 12.98 -29.98 -10.56
CA HIS A 128 14.01 -30.33 -9.58
C HIS A 128 14.02 -29.33 -8.43
N PRO A 129 14.20 -29.77 -7.16
CA PRO A 129 14.37 -28.85 -6.05
C PRO A 129 15.61 -27.97 -6.25
N PHE A 130 15.44 -26.66 -6.16
CA PHE A 130 16.52 -25.67 -6.16
C PHE A 130 16.98 -25.37 -4.73
N ARG A 131 18.29 -25.25 -4.51
CA ARG A 131 18.91 -25.01 -3.20
C ARG A 131 19.97 -23.91 -3.31
N SER A 132 19.61 -22.73 -2.81
CA SER A 132 20.53 -21.60 -2.65
C SER A 132 20.84 -21.32 -1.17
N ARG A 133 22.07 -20.91 -0.89
CA ARG A 133 22.53 -20.49 0.45
C ARG A 133 22.02 -19.11 0.83
N LEU A 134 22.02 -18.18 -0.13
CA LEU A 134 21.77 -16.76 0.14
C LEU A 134 20.34 -16.35 -0.19
N LEU A 135 19.75 -16.90 -1.26
CA LEU A 135 18.40 -16.53 -1.69
C LEU A 135 17.33 -16.88 -0.64
N VAL A 136 17.61 -17.85 0.25
CA VAL A 136 16.71 -18.23 1.35
C VAL A 136 16.48 -17.09 2.37
N PHE A 137 17.33 -16.07 2.38
CA PHE A 137 17.16 -14.90 3.25
C PHE A 137 16.26 -13.81 2.65
N VAL A 138 15.93 -13.89 1.35
CA VAL A 138 15.05 -12.90 0.69
C VAL A 138 13.72 -12.71 1.43
N PRO A 139 12.99 -13.77 1.85
CA PRO A 139 11.79 -13.62 2.68
C PRO A 139 11.97 -12.78 3.94
N LEU A 140 13.12 -12.91 4.63
CA LEU A 140 13.41 -12.16 5.85
C LEU A 140 13.58 -10.68 5.54
N PHE A 141 14.40 -10.34 4.53
CA PHE A 141 14.58 -8.94 4.13
C PHE A 141 13.30 -8.33 3.59
N ALA A 142 12.50 -9.09 2.84
CA ALA A 142 11.18 -8.65 2.37
C ALA A 142 10.23 -8.35 3.54
N ALA A 143 10.23 -9.19 4.59
CA ALA A 143 9.44 -8.95 5.80
C ALA A 143 9.93 -7.69 6.55
N LEU A 144 11.24 -7.48 6.69
CA LEU A 144 11.78 -6.27 7.30
C LEU A 144 11.39 -5.02 6.50
N TYR A 145 11.50 -5.09 5.17
CA TYR A 145 11.10 -3.99 4.28
C TYR A 145 9.59 -3.68 4.37
N MET A 146 8.72 -4.69 4.47
CA MET A 146 7.27 -4.46 4.52
C MET A 146 6.78 -3.99 5.90
N PHE A 147 7.31 -4.54 6.99
CA PHE A 147 6.72 -4.35 8.32
C PHE A 147 7.56 -3.46 9.25
N VAL A 148 8.88 -3.43 9.08
CA VAL A 148 9.79 -2.70 9.98
C VAL A 148 10.22 -1.37 9.37
N TRP A 149 10.53 -1.34 8.07
CA TRP A 149 11.06 -0.16 7.39
C TRP A 149 10.11 1.06 7.42
N PRO A 150 8.79 0.95 7.18
CA PRO A 150 7.89 2.11 7.24
C PRO A 150 7.84 2.72 8.64
N GLN A 151 7.94 1.88 9.69
CA GLN A 151 7.96 2.35 11.08
C GLN A 151 9.28 3.03 11.43
N PHE A 152 10.39 2.49 10.90
CA PHE A 152 11.70 3.12 11.04
C PHE A 152 11.72 4.53 10.41
N LEU A 153 11.23 4.66 9.17
CA LEU A 153 11.11 5.96 8.50
C LEU A 153 10.22 6.94 9.28
N ARG A 154 9.07 6.47 9.78
CA ARG A 154 8.18 7.28 10.62
C ARG A 154 8.89 7.86 11.84
N ILE A 155 9.61 7.02 12.58
CA ILE A 155 10.35 7.43 13.77
C ILE A 155 11.44 8.44 13.39
N PHE A 156 12.16 8.19 12.29
CA PHE A 156 13.22 9.07 11.81
C PHE A 156 12.69 10.44 11.35
N GLU A 157 11.51 10.48 10.74
CA GLU A 157 10.84 11.71 10.30
C GLU A 157 10.06 12.42 11.41
N GLY A 158 10.04 11.90 12.63
CA GLY A 158 9.30 12.48 13.76
C GLY A 158 7.78 12.47 13.60
N ARG A 159 7.23 11.66 12.68
CA ARG A 159 5.78 11.58 12.45
C ARG A 159 5.10 10.81 13.60
N PRO A 160 3.96 11.29 14.12
CA PRO A 160 3.25 10.60 15.20
C PRO A 160 2.72 9.23 14.75
N PHE A 161 2.61 8.28 15.68
CA PHE A 161 1.94 7.01 15.40
C PHE A 161 0.43 7.23 15.23
N PRO A 162 -0.20 6.59 14.22
CA PRO A 162 -1.63 6.71 14.00
C PRO A 162 -2.40 6.11 15.18
N ARG A 163 -3.55 6.71 15.49
CA ARG A 163 -4.48 6.15 16.48
C ARG A 163 -5.11 4.89 15.91
N ILE A 164 -5.27 3.87 16.74
CA ILE A 164 -5.92 2.62 16.31
C ILE A 164 -7.42 2.87 16.15
N VAL A 165 -7.93 2.67 14.94
CA VAL A 165 -9.35 2.81 14.58
C VAL A 165 -9.88 1.48 14.05
N TYR A 166 -11.07 1.08 14.47
CA TYR A 166 -11.71 -0.16 14.01
C TYR A 166 -12.19 0.01 12.56
N HIS A 167 -11.69 -0.84 11.66
CA HIS A 167 -12.04 -0.82 10.24
C HIS A 167 -12.21 -2.26 9.73
N LEU A 168 -13.25 -2.94 10.19
CA LEU A 168 -13.53 -4.35 9.86
C LEU A 168 -14.38 -4.54 8.59
N GLN A 169 -14.97 -3.47 8.06
CA GLN A 169 -15.76 -3.51 6.84
C GLN A 169 -15.19 -2.55 5.80
N THR A 170 -15.29 -2.92 4.53
CA THR A 170 -14.93 -2.06 3.39
C THR A 170 -16.02 -2.11 2.33
N GLU A 171 -16.22 -0.97 1.66
CA GLU A 171 -17.05 -0.84 0.47
C GLU A 171 -16.21 -1.05 -0.79
N ASP A 172 -14.92 -0.66 -0.75
CA ASP A 172 -13.96 -0.95 -1.81
C ASP A 172 -13.11 -2.18 -1.45
N PHE A 173 -13.68 -3.36 -1.71
CA PHE A 173 -12.99 -4.63 -1.49
C PHE A 173 -11.84 -4.85 -2.48
N TRP A 174 -11.88 -4.22 -3.65
CA TRP A 174 -10.93 -4.48 -4.73
C TRP A 174 -9.73 -3.53 -4.75
N ALA A 175 -9.75 -2.44 -3.97
CA ALA A 175 -8.68 -1.47 -3.82
C ALA A 175 -7.28 -2.08 -3.59
N THR A 176 -7.18 -3.15 -2.81
CA THR A 176 -5.90 -3.76 -2.43
C THR A 176 -5.38 -4.75 -3.49
N PHE A 177 -6.21 -5.13 -4.46
CA PHE A 177 -5.86 -6.13 -5.47
C PHE A 177 -5.37 -5.49 -6.77
N PRO A 178 -4.34 -6.07 -7.41
CA PRO A 178 -3.90 -5.60 -8.70
C PRO A 178 -4.96 -5.88 -9.78
N ASN A 179 -4.88 -5.15 -10.89
CA ASN A 179 -5.74 -5.40 -12.04
C ASN A 179 -5.64 -6.86 -12.54
N TRP A 180 -6.62 -7.29 -13.33
CA TRP A 180 -6.70 -8.69 -13.74
C TRP A 180 -5.49 -9.15 -14.56
N GLN A 181 -4.89 -8.28 -15.37
CA GLN A 181 -3.70 -8.61 -16.17
C GLN A 181 -2.50 -8.94 -15.27
N ILE A 182 -2.23 -8.10 -14.28
CA ILE A 182 -1.15 -8.30 -13.32
C ILE A 182 -1.46 -9.48 -12.41
N THR A 183 -2.73 -9.72 -12.07
CA THR A 183 -3.16 -10.93 -11.36
C THR A 183 -2.82 -12.20 -12.15
N VAL A 184 -3.17 -12.25 -13.44
CA VAL A 184 -2.83 -13.39 -14.33
C VAL A 184 -1.31 -13.57 -14.42
N LEU A 185 -0.56 -12.48 -14.60
CA LEU A 185 0.91 -12.51 -14.61
C LEU A 185 1.48 -13.03 -13.28
N THR A 186 0.92 -12.59 -12.15
CA THR A 186 1.35 -12.99 -10.81
C THR A 186 1.18 -14.49 -10.62
N PHE A 187 0.02 -15.03 -11.00
CA PHE A 187 -0.21 -16.46 -10.96
C PHE A 187 0.70 -17.23 -11.94
N ALA A 188 0.93 -16.73 -13.15
CA ALA A 188 1.85 -17.38 -14.08
C ALA A 188 3.29 -17.45 -13.54
N VAL A 189 3.78 -16.35 -12.96
CA VAL A 189 5.13 -16.23 -12.42
C VAL A 189 5.27 -17.02 -11.11
N CYS A 190 4.48 -16.67 -10.09
CA CYS A 190 4.60 -17.25 -8.75
C CYS A 190 4.13 -18.72 -8.68
N GLY A 191 3.31 -19.15 -9.64
CA GLY A 191 2.89 -20.54 -9.83
C GLY A 191 3.83 -21.30 -10.75
N PHE A 192 3.59 -21.20 -12.06
CA PHE A 192 4.23 -22.08 -13.04
C PHE A 192 5.73 -21.82 -13.15
N LEU A 193 6.14 -20.57 -13.38
CA LEU A 193 7.54 -20.26 -13.71
C LEU A 193 8.48 -20.52 -12.53
N ILE A 194 8.08 -20.08 -11.33
CA ILE A 194 8.83 -20.37 -10.10
C ILE A 194 8.85 -21.88 -9.83
N VAL A 195 7.74 -22.59 -10.00
CA VAL A 195 7.74 -24.04 -9.75
C VAL A 195 8.67 -24.77 -10.72
N VAL A 196 8.70 -24.40 -12.00
CA VAL A 196 9.61 -25.00 -13.00
C VAL A 196 11.08 -24.74 -12.67
N LEU A 197 11.42 -23.53 -12.23
CA LEU A 197 12.81 -23.11 -12.06
C LEU A 197 13.37 -23.38 -10.65
N LEU A 198 12.59 -23.02 -9.61
CA LEU A 198 13.00 -23.10 -8.20
C LEU A 198 12.42 -24.34 -7.48
N GLY A 199 11.61 -25.14 -8.18
CA GLY A 199 10.99 -26.35 -7.66
C GLY A 199 9.64 -26.10 -6.96
N ASN A 200 8.97 -27.19 -6.57
CA ASN A 200 7.70 -27.10 -5.84
C ASN A 200 7.88 -26.26 -4.57
N LYS A 201 6.95 -25.33 -4.35
CA LYS A 201 6.97 -24.41 -3.22
C LYS A 201 8.18 -23.44 -3.22
N GLY A 202 8.72 -23.15 -4.40
CA GLY A 202 9.83 -22.21 -4.58
C GLY A 202 9.51 -20.80 -4.06
N PHE A 203 8.33 -20.25 -4.39
CA PHE A 203 7.93 -18.91 -3.93
C PHE A 203 7.84 -18.85 -2.41
N CYS A 204 7.23 -19.86 -1.80
CA CYS A 204 7.11 -19.95 -0.35
C CYS A 204 8.47 -20.07 0.37
N THR A 205 9.50 -20.54 -0.34
CA THR A 205 10.87 -20.71 0.18
C THR A 205 11.72 -19.46 -0.03
N TYR A 206 11.59 -18.80 -1.18
CA TYR A 206 12.50 -17.76 -1.64
C TYR A 206 11.86 -16.37 -1.82
N GLY A 207 10.54 -16.24 -1.75
CA GLY A 207 9.82 -14.98 -2.02
C GLY A 207 8.76 -14.58 -0.99
N CYS A 208 8.15 -15.52 -0.26
CA CYS A 208 7.04 -15.21 0.64
C CYS A 208 7.51 -14.54 1.95
N PRO A 209 7.24 -13.24 2.20
CA PRO A 209 7.71 -12.54 3.40
C PRO A 209 7.08 -13.08 4.68
N TYR A 210 5.82 -13.53 4.62
CA TYR A 210 5.13 -14.15 5.77
C TYR A 210 5.80 -15.46 6.21
N GLY A 211 6.47 -16.13 5.27
CA GLY A 211 7.30 -17.29 5.56
C GLY A 211 8.38 -17.01 6.59
N ALA A 212 8.94 -15.79 6.65
CA ALA A 212 9.95 -15.44 7.66
C ALA A 212 9.38 -15.54 9.09
N PHE A 213 8.25 -14.88 9.36
CA PHE A 213 7.56 -14.94 10.66
C PHE A 213 7.15 -16.37 11.02
N PHE A 214 6.52 -17.07 10.09
CA PHE A 214 6.11 -18.45 10.32
C PHE A 214 7.31 -19.40 10.50
N GLY A 215 8.49 -19.05 9.98
CA GLY A 215 9.74 -19.79 10.21
C GLY A 215 10.30 -19.65 11.60
N LEU A 216 10.23 -18.43 12.14
CA LEU A 216 10.61 -18.16 13.52
C LEU A 216 9.65 -18.87 14.49
N GLY A 217 8.34 -18.76 14.25
CA GLY A 217 7.33 -19.49 15.03
C GLY A 217 7.51 -21.01 14.97
N ASP A 218 7.89 -21.56 13.81
CA ASP A 218 8.14 -23.00 13.67
C ASP A 218 9.27 -23.53 14.55
N ARG A 219 10.29 -22.71 14.84
CA ARG A 219 11.44 -23.13 15.64
C ARG A 219 11.07 -23.45 17.09
N VAL A 220 10.07 -22.75 17.63
CA VAL A 220 9.59 -22.96 19.01
C VAL A 220 8.38 -23.90 19.08
N ALA A 221 7.83 -24.31 17.94
CA ALA A 221 6.60 -25.08 17.91
C ALA A 221 6.75 -26.51 18.47
N PRO A 222 5.91 -26.92 19.44
CA PRO A 222 5.90 -28.28 19.99
C PRO A 222 5.32 -29.32 19.01
N GLY A 223 4.38 -28.92 18.15
CA GLY A 223 3.78 -29.79 17.14
C GLY A 223 4.76 -30.09 16.01
N ARG A 224 5.26 -31.33 15.93
CA ARG A 224 6.27 -31.76 14.93
C ARG A 224 5.97 -33.13 14.34
N ILE A 225 6.59 -33.41 13.19
CA ILE A 225 6.64 -34.78 12.65
C ILE A 225 7.72 -35.52 13.42
N ARG A 226 7.34 -36.60 14.10
CA ARG A 226 8.17 -37.43 14.97
C ARG A 226 8.27 -38.84 14.40
N VAL A 227 9.24 -39.60 14.90
CA VAL A 227 9.51 -40.97 14.46
C VAL A 227 9.50 -41.93 15.63
N THR A 228 8.99 -43.15 15.40
CA THR A 228 9.10 -44.28 16.31
C THR A 228 10.30 -45.16 15.96
N GLU A 229 10.65 -46.09 16.84
CA GLU A 229 11.73 -47.06 16.59
C GLU A 229 11.43 -48.05 15.44
N ALA A 230 10.20 -48.05 14.91
CA ALA A 230 9.85 -48.85 13.73
C ALA A 230 10.47 -48.33 12.42
N CYS A 231 11.04 -47.11 12.42
CA CYS A 231 11.65 -46.51 11.24
C CYS A 231 13.00 -47.14 10.91
N ASP A 232 13.15 -47.56 9.65
CA ASP A 232 14.32 -48.29 9.19
C ASP A 232 15.13 -47.54 8.11
N GLY A 233 14.79 -46.27 7.88
CA GLY A 233 15.52 -45.36 6.99
C GLY A 233 15.25 -45.53 5.49
N CYS A 234 14.09 -46.04 5.09
CA CYS A 234 13.76 -46.33 3.67
C CYS A 234 13.76 -45.12 2.70
N GLY A 235 13.60 -43.88 3.20
CA GLY A 235 13.65 -42.66 2.39
C GLY A 235 12.35 -42.28 1.64
N HIS A 236 11.27 -43.06 1.73
CA HIS A 236 9.98 -42.75 1.07
C HIS A 236 9.43 -41.37 1.46
N CYS A 237 9.60 -41.00 2.74
CA CYS A 237 9.23 -39.72 3.29
C CYS A 237 9.93 -38.54 2.61
N THR A 238 11.21 -38.68 2.26
CA THR A 238 11.98 -37.66 1.55
C THR A 238 11.67 -37.63 0.07
N ALA A 239 11.49 -38.80 -0.56
CA ALA A 239 11.11 -38.88 -1.97
C ALA A 239 9.77 -38.21 -2.28
N THR A 240 8.84 -38.21 -1.32
CA THR A 240 7.52 -37.58 -1.45
C THR A 240 7.49 -36.13 -0.98
N CYS A 241 8.52 -35.64 -0.28
CA CYS A 241 8.50 -34.32 0.33
C CYS A 241 8.52 -33.19 -0.71
N THR A 242 7.39 -32.48 -0.86
CA THR A 242 7.28 -31.32 -1.76
C THR A 242 7.94 -30.06 -1.21
N SER A 243 8.29 -30.03 0.08
CA SER A 243 8.97 -28.90 0.76
C SER A 243 10.49 -29.02 0.72
N ASN A 244 11.06 -29.93 -0.08
CA ASN A 244 12.51 -30.13 -0.23
C ASN A 244 13.26 -30.49 1.08
N VAL A 245 12.55 -31.02 2.08
CA VAL A 245 13.13 -31.46 3.36
C VAL A 245 13.59 -32.91 3.25
N ARG A 246 14.81 -33.19 3.72
CA ARG A 246 15.33 -34.56 3.81
C ARG A 246 14.84 -35.26 5.09
N VAL A 247 13.54 -35.49 5.14
CA VAL A 247 12.83 -36.09 6.29
C VAL A 247 13.55 -37.31 6.89
N HIS A 248 14.02 -38.26 6.08
CA HIS A 248 14.69 -39.47 6.60
C HIS A 248 16.01 -39.17 7.32
N GLU A 249 16.77 -38.16 6.88
CA GLU A 249 18.02 -37.74 7.54
C GLU A 249 17.68 -37.04 8.87
N GLU A 250 16.72 -36.12 8.82
CA GLU A 250 16.24 -35.34 9.97
C GLU A 250 15.74 -36.25 11.10
N VAL A 251 14.83 -37.18 10.79
CA VAL A 251 14.27 -38.07 11.82
C VAL A 251 15.28 -39.09 12.34
N ARG A 252 16.30 -39.46 11.55
CA ARG A 252 17.37 -40.33 12.03
C ARG A 252 18.27 -39.62 13.04
N LEU A 253 18.57 -38.34 12.79
CA LEU A 253 19.49 -37.55 13.62
C LEU A 253 18.78 -36.96 14.85
N PHE A 254 17.58 -36.41 14.67
CA PHE A 254 16.90 -35.64 15.69
C PHE A 254 15.66 -36.33 16.28
N LYS A 255 15.29 -37.51 15.76
CA LYS A 255 14.03 -38.22 16.09
C LYS A 255 12.76 -37.42 15.77
N MET A 256 12.91 -36.31 15.04
CA MET A 256 11.83 -35.45 14.57
C MET A 256 12.32 -34.61 13.39
N VAL A 257 11.41 -33.94 12.69
CA VAL A 257 11.76 -32.96 11.65
C VAL A 257 11.97 -31.58 12.28
N THR A 258 13.18 -31.03 12.15
CA THR A 258 13.58 -29.74 12.73
C THR A 258 13.84 -28.67 11.66
N ASP A 259 14.02 -29.07 10.39
CA ASP A 259 14.17 -28.13 9.28
C ASP A 259 12.95 -27.17 9.17
N PRO A 260 13.16 -25.84 9.32
CA PRO A 260 12.07 -24.86 9.29
C PRO A 260 11.40 -24.77 7.92
N GLY A 261 12.00 -25.30 6.86
CA GLY A 261 11.36 -25.46 5.55
C GLY A 261 10.17 -26.43 5.54
N CYS A 262 9.99 -27.24 6.59
CA CYS A 262 8.88 -28.18 6.69
C CYS A 262 7.54 -27.47 6.89
N MET A 263 6.67 -27.50 5.88
CA MET A 263 5.30 -26.92 5.95
C MET A 263 4.26 -27.88 6.52
N LYS A 264 4.67 -29.00 7.15
CA LYS A 264 3.77 -29.91 7.89
C LYS A 264 2.54 -30.36 7.08
N CYS A 265 2.76 -30.65 5.81
CA CYS A 265 1.72 -31.11 4.89
C CYS A 265 1.34 -32.59 5.07
N MET A 266 2.07 -33.32 5.91
CA MET A 266 1.86 -34.73 6.29
C MET A 266 1.91 -35.76 5.15
N ASP A 267 2.39 -35.39 3.96
CA ASP A 267 2.60 -36.33 2.87
C ASP A 267 3.57 -37.44 3.29
N CYS A 268 4.67 -37.07 3.97
CA CYS A 268 5.69 -38.00 4.47
C CYS A 268 5.17 -39.01 5.51
N VAL A 269 4.19 -38.60 6.33
CA VAL A 269 3.53 -39.47 7.30
C VAL A 269 2.68 -40.51 6.56
N SER A 270 1.88 -40.06 5.59
CA SER A 270 0.93 -40.92 4.88
C SER A 270 1.55 -41.97 3.95
N VAL A 271 2.79 -41.74 3.49
CA VAL A 271 3.52 -42.66 2.59
C VAL A 271 4.46 -43.60 3.34
N CYS A 272 4.56 -43.48 4.67
CA CYS A 272 5.41 -44.34 5.47
C CYS A 272 4.85 -45.78 5.43
N PRO A 273 5.60 -46.77 4.90
CA PRO A 273 5.07 -48.12 4.75
C PRO A 273 4.91 -48.86 6.09
N LYS A 274 5.60 -48.40 7.13
CA LYS A 274 5.60 -48.97 8.48
C LYS A 274 4.85 -48.11 9.51
N ASP A 275 4.18 -47.04 9.05
CA ASP A 275 3.50 -46.07 9.90
C ASP A 275 4.38 -45.52 11.06
N ALA A 276 5.70 -45.49 10.84
CA ALA A 276 6.68 -45.09 11.86
C ALA A 276 6.75 -43.57 12.05
N LEU A 277 6.22 -42.79 11.11
CA LEU A 277 6.16 -41.34 11.18
C LEU A 277 4.76 -40.89 11.59
N TYR A 278 4.67 -39.95 12.53
CA TYR A 278 3.41 -39.35 12.96
C TYR A 278 3.58 -37.87 13.26
N TYR A 279 2.48 -37.13 13.31
CA TYR A 279 2.47 -35.76 13.81
C TYR A 279 2.04 -35.77 15.28
N GLY A 280 2.82 -35.13 16.15
CA GLY A 280 2.52 -35.09 17.58
C GLY A 280 3.21 -33.96 18.32
N PHE A 281 2.65 -33.63 19.48
CA PHE A 281 3.19 -32.65 20.40
C PHE A 281 4.24 -33.27 21.31
N GLY A 282 5.22 -32.46 21.71
CA GLY A 282 6.21 -32.83 22.70
C GLY A 282 7.32 -31.80 22.79
N SER A 283 8.38 -32.12 23.53
CA SER A 283 9.52 -31.22 23.70
C SER A 283 10.18 -30.89 22.35
N VAL A 284 10.59 -29.64 22.22
CA VAL A 284 11.44 -29.16 21.14
C VAL A 284 12.89 -29.46 21.50
N LYS A 285 13.69 -29.89 20.51
CA LYS A 285 15.11 -30.16 20.73
C LYS A 285 15.87 -28.87 21.07
N PRO A 286 16.68 -28.85 22.15
CA PRO A 286 17.49 -27.69 22.50
C PRO A 286 18.46 -27.29 21.37
N ALA A 287 18.82 -26.02 21.30
CA ALA A 287 19.77 -25.52 20.30
C ALA A 287 21.16 -26.19 20.38
N ALA A 288 21.56 -26.68 21.57
CA ALA A 288 22.79 -27.43 21.78
C ALA A 288 22.79 -28.77 21.02
N ASP A 289 21.75 -29.60 21.19
CA ASP A 289 21.57 -30.87 20.47
C ASP A 289 21.62 -30.71 18.94
N LEU A 290 21.07 -29.60 18.44
CA LEU A 290 21.08 -29.26 17.01
C LEU A 290 22.47 -28.89 16.50
N ARG A 291 23.36 -28.37 17.36
CA ARG A 291 24.75 -28.03 17.01
C ARG A 291 25.65 -29.25 17.02
N GLU A 292 25.41 -30.19 17.93
CA GLU A 292 26.17 -31.44 18.06
C GLU A 292 25.86 -32.41 16.91
N ASN A 293 24.58 -32.58 16.58
CA ASN A 293 24.14 -33.48 15.51
C ASN A 293 23.96 -32.71 14.20
N LYS A 294 25.04 -32.49 13.44
CA LYS A 294 24.93 -31.81 12.15
C LYS A 294 24.48 -32.76 11.04
N PRO A 295 23.44 -32.42 10.26
CA PRO A 295 23.11 -33.17 9.06
C PRO A 295 24.24 -33.09 8.05
N ALA A 296 24.29 -34.06 7.14
CA ALA A 296 25.24 -34.06 6.05
C ALA A 296 25.17 -32.72 5.28
N PRO A 297 26.31 -32.14 4.87
CA PRO A 297 26.33 -30.85 4.21
C PRO A 297 25.39 -30.87 3.00
N LYS A 298 24.45 -29.92 2.98
CA LYS A 298 23.50 -29.78 1.86
C LYS A 298 24.31 -29.54 0.58
N LYS A 299 23.98 -30.27 -0.49
CA LYS A 299 24.47 -29.96 -1.83
C LYS A 299 23.68 -28.74 -2.34
N TYR A 300 24.40 -27.70 -2.74
CA TYR A 300 23.86 -26.47 -3.30
C TYR A 300 24.11 -26.42 -4.81
N ASP A 301 23.24 -25.76 -5.56
CA ASP A 301 23.30 -25.71 -7.03
C ASP A 301 24.39 -24.76 -7.56
N PHE A 302 24.82 -23.80 -6.72
CA PHE A 302 25.80 -22.78 -7.06
C PHE A 302 27.02 -22.81 -6.13
N ALA A 303 28.18 -22.47 -6.69
CA ALA A 303 29.37 -22.15 -5.89
C ALA A 303 29.13 -20.86 -5.10
N LEU A 304 29.91 -20.63 -4.03
CA LEU A 304 29.70 -19.46 -3.17
C LEU A 304 29.86 -18.13 -3.93
N THR A 305 30.82 -18.04 -4.85
CA THR A 305 31.01 -16.86 -5.73
C THR A 305 29.81 -16.63 -6.66
N GLU A 306 29.27 -17.70 -7.23
CA GLU A 306 28.06 -17.65 -8.06
C GLU A 306 26.82 -17.28 -7.24
N GLU A 307 26.75 -17.63 -5.95
CA GLU A 307 25.67 -17.21 -5.04
C GLU A 307 25.73 -15.70 -4.75
N PHE A 308 26.92 -15.12 -4.57
CA PHE A 308 27.04 -13.66 -4.45
C PHE A 308 26.62 -12.94 -5.73
N ALA A 309 27.02 -13.47 -6.90
CA ALA A 309 26.54 -12.97 -8.18
C ALA A 309 25.01 -13.11 -8.32
N LEU A 310 24.43 -14.22 -7.85
CA LEU A 310 22.99 -14.44 -7.84
C LEU A 310 22.26 -13.35 -7.03
N ILE A 311 22.77 -13.01 -5.84
CA ILE A 311 22.18 -11.95 -5.01
C ILE A 311 22.37 -10.58 -5.64
N GLY A 312 23.54 -10.27 -6.20
CA GLY A 312 23.75 -9.02 -6.93
C GLY A 312 22.75 -8.85 -8.08
N LEU A 313 22.58 -9.89 -8.91
CA LEU A 313 21.59 -9.92 -9.99
C LEU A 313 20.15 -9.81 -9.45
N PHE A 314 19.85 -10.47 -8.34
CA PHE A 314 18.55 -10.37 -7.68
C PHE A 314 18.25 -8.94 -7.24
N LEU A 315 19.19 -8.24 -6.59
CA LEU A 315 18.97 -6.86 -6.13
C LEU A 315 18.79 -5.89 -7.29
N VAL A 316 19.62 -6.00 -8.33
CA VAL A 316 19.48 -5.16 -9.54
C VAL A 316 18.14 -5.40 -10.22
N THR A 317 17.75 -6.66 -10.42
CA THR A 317 16.47 -6.99 -11.06
C THR A 317 15.27 -6.66 -10.18
N LEU A 318 15.40 -6.75 -8.86
CA LEU A 318 14.37 -6.30 -7.93
C LEU A 318 14.13 -4.79 -8.05
N TYR A 319 15.20 -3.99 -8.12
CA TYR A 319 15.10 -2.56 -8.38
C TYR A 319 14.42 -2.27 -9.72
N ILE A 320 14.82 -2.97 -10.79
CA ILE A 320 14.23 -2.80 -12.13
C ILE A 320 12.73 -3.12 -12.14
N TYR A 321 12.29 -4.19 -11.48
CA TYR A 321 10.89 -4.61 -11.51
C TYR A 321 10.00 -3.90 -10.48
N ARG A 322 10.55 -3.38 -9.37
CA ARG A 322 9.74 -2.81 -8.28
C ARG A 322 9.05 -1.52 -8.74
N GLY A 323 7.74 -1.59 -8.90
CA GLY A 323 6.95 -0.43 -9.34
C GLY A 323 7.12 -0.09 -10.82
N LEU A 324 7.76 -0.97 -11.61
CA LEU A 324 7.92 -0.77 -13.05
C LEU A 324 6.54 -0.56 -13.69
N TYR A 325 6.43 0.48 -14.52
CA TYR A 325 5.18 0.90 -15.16
C TYR A 325 4.02 1.17 -14.18
N ALA A 326 4.32 1.50 -12.92
CA ALA A 326 3.34 1.67 -11.84
C ALA A 326 2.40 0.46 -11.62
N ALA A 327 2.77 -0.73 -12.13
CA ALA A 327 1.87 -1.88 -12.20
C ALA A 327 2.39 -3.11 -11.46
N ILE A 328 3.71 -3.26 -11.28
CA ILE A 328 4.28 -4.48 -10.68
C ILE A 328 4.31 -4.37 -9.14
N PRO A 329 3.48 -5.15 -8.41
CA PRO A 329 3.49 -5.16 -6.96
C PRO A 329 4.75 -5.83 -6.40
N PHE A 330 5.09 -5.51 -5.15
CA PHE A 330 6.31 -5.98 -4.50
C PHE A 330 6.46 -7.51 -4.46
N LEU A 331 5.39 -8.25 -4.16
CA LEU A 331 5.45 -9.71 -4.11
C LEU A 331 5.74 -10.33 -5.49
N LEU A 332 5.17 -9.75 -6.55
CA LEU A 332 5.46 -10.16 -7.92
C LEU A 332 6.91 -9.84 -8.30
N SER A 333 7.42 -8.67 -7.92
CA SER A 333 8.79 -8.28 -8.21
C SER A 333 9.81 -9.20 -7.54
N LEU A 334 9.56 -9.70 -6.32
CA LEU A 334 10.39 -10.74 -5.68
C LEU A 334 10.45 -12.03 -6.51
N GLY A 335 9.32 -12.46 -7.06
CA GLY A 335 9.23 -13.64 -7.92
C GLY A 335 9.97 -13.46 -9.24
N LEU A 336 9.71 -12.35 -9.94
CA LEU A 336 10.37 -11.97 -11.18
C LEU A 336 11.88 -11.81 -11.01
N ALA A 337 12.34 -11.15 -9.94
CA ALA A 337 13.76 -10.97 -9.64
C ALA A 337 14.45 -12.30 -9.35
N SER A 338 13.83 -13.17 -8.54
CA SER A 338 14.38 -14.51 -8.23
C SER A 338 14.57 -15.35 -9.50
N ILE A 339 13.56 -15.37 -10.36
CA ILE A 339 13.63 -16.09 -11.64
C ILE A 339 14.69 -15.47 -12.54
N THR A 340 14.64 -14.17 -12.75
CA THR A 340 15.52 -13.47 -13.69
C THR A 340 16.98 -13.58 -13.26
N ALA A 341 17.28 -13.48 -11.96
CA ALA A 341 18.63 -13.69 -11.44
C ALA A 341 19.16 -15.09 -11.74
N VAL A 342 18.34 -16.13 -11.55
CA VAL A 342 18.72 -17.52 -11.90
C VAL A 342 18.95 -17.66 -13.40
N LEU A 343 18.06 -17.10 -14.23
CA LEU A 343 18.17 -17.14 -15.69
C LEU A 343 19.44 -16.45 -16.20
N LEU A 344 19.75 -15.25 -15.68
CA LEU A 344 20.94 -14.48 -16.04
C LEU A 344 22.21 -15.21 -15.60
N LEU A 345 22.25 -15.78 -14.40
CA LEU A 345 23.41 -16.54 -13.92
C LEU A 345 23.65 -17.80 -14.76
N HIS A 346 22.60 -18.52 -15.15
CA HIS A 346 22.72 -19.64 -16.09
C HIS A 346 23.20 -19.20 -17.48
N SER A 347 22.77 -18.03 -17.94
CA SER A 347 23.22 -17.45 -19.20
C SER A 347 24.71 -17.07 -19.15
N ALA A 348 25.16 -16.47 -18.04
CA ALA A 348 26.57 -16.20 -17.81
C ALA A 348 27.42 -17.48 -17.77
N ARG A 349 26.92 -18.56 -17.14
CA ARG A 349 27.59 -19.86 -17.13
C ARG A 349 27.84 -20.43 -18.52
N LEU A 350 27.04 -20.09 -19.54
CA LEU A 350 27.28 -20.52 -20.92
C LEU A 350 28.60 -20.00 -21.48
N VAL A 351 29.12 -18.89 -20.94
CA VAL A 351 30.41 -18.34 -21.36
C VAL A 351 31.55 -19.18 -20.77
N TYR A 352 31.62 -19.31 -19.44
CA TYR A 352 32.81 -19.83 -18.75
C TYR A 352 32.76 -21.31 -18.34
N ARG A 353 31.58 -21.97 -18.28
CA ARG A 353 31.50 -23.40 -17.95
C ARG A 353 31.52 -24.27 -19.21
N PRO A 354 32.21 -25.43 -19.19
CA PRO A 354 32.20 -26.37 -20.32
C PRO A 354 30.90 -27.18 -20.41
N HIS A 355 30.19 -27.35 -19.29
CA HIS A 355 28.91 -28.06 -19.21
C HIS A 355 27.90 -27.22 -18.46
N VAL A 356 26.78 -26.92 -19.11
CA VAL A 356 25.67 -26.17 -18.51
C VAL A 356 24.38 -26.90 -18.80
N ARG A 357 23.63 -27.16 -17.74
CA ARG A 357 22.32 -27.79 -17.78
C ARG A 357 21.35 -26.93 -16.98
N LEU A 358 20.19 -26.68 -17.55
CA LEU A 358 19.06 -26.04 -16.86
C LEU A 358 17.93 -27.06 -16.80
N GLN A 359 17.59 -27.55 -15.60
CA GLN A 359 16.62 -28.62 -15.41
C GLN A 359 16.92 -29.85 -16.29
N ARG A 360 16.11 -30.15 -17.32
CA ARG A 360 16.35 -31.24 -18.28
C ARG A 360 17.03 -30.79 -19.57
N LEU A 361 17.12 -29.47 -19.81
CA LEU A 361 17.71 -28.91 -21.01
C LEU A 361 19.23 -28.85 -20.88
N GLN A 362 19.93 -29.60 -21.72
CA GLN A 362 21.37 -29.48 -21.85
C GLN A 362 21.67 -28.28 -22.75
N LEU A 363 22.21 -27.20 -22.19
CA LEU A 363 22.47 -25.98 -22.96
C LEU A 363 23.86 -26.02 -23.62
N LYS A 364 24.87 -26.50 -22.89
CA LYS A 364 26.27 -26.58 -23.36
C LYS A 364 26.90 -27.91 -22.97
N ARG A 365 27.61 -28.59 -23.87
CA ARG A 365 28.28 -29.88 -23.61
C ARG A 365 29.70 -29.85 -24.17
N GLY A 366 30.69 -30.05 -23.29
CA GLY A 366 32.09 -30.15 -23.69
C GLY A 366 32.59 -28.88 -24.38
N GLY A 367 32.14 -27.71 -23.92
CA GLY A 367 32.48 -26.42 -24.54
C GLY A 367 31.61 -26.03 -25.74
N ARG A 368 30.91 -26.98 -26.39
CA ARG A 368 30.07 -26.69 -27.56
C ARG A 368 28.63 -26.36 -27.17
N MET A 369 28.07 -25.34 -27.81
CA MET A 369 26.68 -24.93 -27.65
C MET A 369 25.75 -25.93 -28.34
N THR A 370 24.68 -26.36 -27.66
CA THR A 370 23.60 -27.12 -28.30
C THR A 370 22.62 -26.17 -29.01
N ARG A 371 21.70 -26.68 -29.84
CA ARG A 371 20.61 -25.87 -30.40
C ARG A 371 19.78 -25.19 -29.31
N ALA A 372 19.47 -25.91 -28.23
CA ALA A 372 18.78 -25.37 -27.06
C ALA A 372 19.60 -24.26 -26.38
N GLY A 373 20.92 -24.41 -26.29
CA GLY A 373 21.81 -23.38 -25.80
C GLY A 373 21.85 -22.13 -26.69
N ALA A 374 21.86 -22.30 -28.01
CA ALA A 374 21.82 -21.17 -28.94
C ALA A 374 20.49 -20.40 -28.86
N SER A 375 19.35 -21.09 -28.85
CA SER A 375 18.04 -20.48 -28.63
C SER A 375 17.98 -19.78 -27.27
N TRP A 376 18.58 -20.37 -26.24
CA TRP A 376 18.70 -19.75 -24.93
C TRP A 376 19.52 -18.46 -24.95
N SER A 377 20.65 -18.44 -25.67
CA SER A 377 21.48 -17.24 -25.79
C SER A 377 20.73 -16.08 -26.45
N VAL A 378 19.88 -16.35 -27.46
CA VAL A 378 19.02 -15.33 -28.07
C VAL A 378 18.00 -14.80 -27.05
N LEU A 379 17.31 -15.70 -26.33
CA LEU A 379 16.36 -15.30 -25.28
C LEU A 379 17.03 -14.51 -24.15
N ALA A 380 18.23 -14.91 -23.75
CA ALA A 380 19.02 -14.23 -22.74
C ALA A 380 19.43 -12.82 -23.20
N LEU A 381 19.80 -12.66 -24.48
CA LEU A 381 20.10 -11.35 -25.04
C LEU A 381 18.86 -10.45 -25.05
N LEU A 382 17.71 -10.96 -25.51
CA LEU A 382 16.44 -10.22 -25.48
C LEU A 382 16.06 -9.81 -24.05
N LEU A 383 16.24 -10.71 -23.08
CA LEU A 383 16.01 -10.42 -21.67
C LEU A 383 16.94 -9.31 -21.16
N VAL A 384 18.23 -9.34 -21.50
CA VAL A 384 19.17 -8.27 -21.12
C VAL A 384 18.77 -6.93 -21.75
N VAL A 385 18.39 -6.90 -23.03
CA VAL A 385 17.91 -5.68 -23.70
C VAL A 385 16.67 -5.11 -22.99
N PHE A 386 15.69 -5.96 -22.69
CA PHE A 386 14.49 -5.56 -21.95
C PHE A 386 14.82 -5.02 -20.55
N LEU A 387 15.73 -5.67 -19.82
CA LEU A 387 16.14 -5.24 -18.48
C LEU A 387 16.92 -3.92 -18.54
N SER A 388 17.78 -3.74 -19.54
CA SER A 388 18.52 -2.48 -19.73
C SER A 388 17.57 -1.32 -20.04
N HIS A 389 16.59 -1.54 -20.93
CA HIS A 389 15.55 -0.54 -21.20
C HIS A 389 14.73 -0.22 -19.94
N SER A 390 14.28 -1.25 -19.23
CA SER A 390 13.49 -1.10 -18.00
C SER A 390 14.29 -0.41 -16.88
N LEU A 391 15.60 -0.67 -16.77
CA LEU A 391 16.48 0.01 -15.82
C LEU A 391 16.56 1.51 -16.12
N VAL A 392 16.73 1.89 -17.38
CA VAL A 392 16.76 3.30 -17.78
C VAL A 392 15.42 3.96 -17.46
N LEU A 393 14.30 3.32 -17.78
CA LEU A 393 12.98 3.83 -17.41
C LEU A 393 12.83 4.03 -15.90
N GLN A 394 13.28 3.07 -15.09
CA GLN A 394 13.14 3.15 -13.63
C GLN A 394 13.96 4.30 -13.05
N VAL A 395 15.21 4.47 -13.50
CA VAL A 395 16.07 5.59 -13.08
C VAL A 395 15.42 6.93 -13.47
N ARG A 396 14.94 7.05 -14.72
CA ARG A 396 14.26 8.26 -15.20
C ARG A 396 12.96 8.55 -14.46
N THR A 397 12.22 7.52 -14.07
CA THR A 397 11.01 7.65 -13.26
C THR A 397 11.36 8.24 -11.90
N HIS A 398 12.37 7.70 -11.21
CA HIS A 398 12.79 8.24 -9.91
C HIS A 398 13.35 9.66 -10.01
N GLU A 399 14.08 10.01 -11.07
CA GLU A 399 14.54 11.38 -11.31
C GLU A 399 13.36 12.35 -11.51
N ALA A 400 12.34 11.94 -12.29
CA ALA A 400 11.15 12.74 -12.55
C ALA A 400 10.29 12.90 -11.29
N GLU A 401 10.12 11.82 -10.50
CA GLU A 401 9.41 11.83 -9.23
C GLU A 401 10.09 12.72 -8.19
N ALA A 402 11.42 12.65 -8.07
CA ALA A 402 12.16 13.53 -7.17
C ALA A 402 12.03 15.01 -7.57
N SER A 403 12.05 15.30 -8.87
CA SER A 403 11.85 16.68 -9.38
C SER A 403 10.43 17.18 -9.12
N LEU A 404 9.43 16.31 -9.28
CA LEU A 404 8.03 16.63 -8.96
C LEU A 404 7.83 16.83 -7.46
N ALA A 405 8.37 15.96 -6.60
CA ALA A 405 8.25 16.10 -5.15
C ALA A 405 8.88 17.40 -4.64
N LEU A 406 10.00 17.83 -5.24
CA LEU A 406 10.59 19.14 -4.95
C LEU A 406 9.67 20.29 -5.38
N ALA A 407 9.07 20.21 -6.57
CA ALA A 407 8.09 21.20 -7.01
C ALA A 407 6.90 21.24 -6.05
N ASP A 408 6.27 20.10 -5.75
CA ASP A 408 5.14 19.99 -4.84
C ASP A 408 5.42 20.63 -3.48
N ALA A 409 6.62 20.40 -2.92
CA ALA A 409 7.03 20.99 -1.65
C ALA A 409 7.11 22.53 -1.71
N LEU A 410 7.69 23.09 -2.78
CA LEU A 410 7.81 24.54 -2.97
C LEU A 410 6.47 25.23 -3.26
N TYR A 411 5.59 24.59 -4.04
CA TYR A 411 4.24 25.11 -4.24
C TYR A 411 3.42 25.07 -2.94
N SER A 412 3.62 24.03 -2.12
CA SER A 412 2.92 23.89 -0.84
C SER A 412 3.45 24.85 0.24
N SER A 413 4.70 25.30 0.16
CA SER A 413 5.26 26.33 1.06
C SER A 413 4.84 27.76 0.70
N GLY A 414 4.15 27.96 -0.43
CA GLY A 414 3.81 29.28 -0.97
C GLY A 414 4.92 29.90 -1.82
N GLU A 415 6.04 29.20 -2.03
CA GLU A 415 7.19 29.60 -2.84
C GLU A 415 7.04 29.15 -4.31
N GLY A 416 5.83 28.79 -4.75
CA GLY A 416 5.57 28.28 -6.10
C GLY A 416 5.94 29.25 -7.23
N GLY A 417 5.99 30.56 -6.95
CA GLY A 417 6.42 31.59 -7.90
C GLY A 417 7.94 31.75 -8.01
N GLU A 418 8.73 31.06 -7.19
CA GLU A 418 10.18 31.18 -7.22
C GLU A 418 10.80 30.48 -8.44
N PRO A 419 11.94 30.97 -8.97
CA PRO A 419 12.63 30.34 -10.09
C PRO A 419 12.96 28.87 -9.86
N GLN A 420 13.24 28.49 -8.60
CA GLN A 420 13.54 27.11 -8.22
C GLN A 420 12.34 26.17 -8.39
N ALA A 421 11.13 26.63 -8.02
CA ALA A 421 9.90 25.85 -8.18
C ALA A 421 9.59 25.62 -9.66
N LEU A 422 9.77 26.65 -10.48
CA LEU A 422 9.58 26.58 -11.92
C LEU A 422 10.61 25.65 -12.58
N GLU A 423 11.89 25.73 -12.20
CA GLU A 423 12.93 24.85 -12.71
C GLU A 423 12.68 23.38 -12.35
N ALA A 424 12.27 23.10 -11.11
CA ALA A 424 11.92 21.76 -10.66
C ALA A 424 10.74 21.18 -11.47
N ALA A 425 9.69 21.98 -11.67
CA ALA A 425 8.54 21.60 -12.50
C ALA A 425 8.94 21.35 -13.96
N GLN A 426 9.76 22.21 -14.57
CA GLN A 426 10.25 22.01 -15.95
C GLN A 426 11.13 20.76 -16.09
N LYS A 427 11.94 20.44 -15.08
CA LYS A 427 12.74 19.21 -15.06
C LYS A 427 11.84 17.98 -14.96
N ALA A 428 10.82 18.02 -14.09
CA ALA A 428 9.83 16.95 -13.99
C ALA A 428 9.07 16.75 -15.32
N LYS A 429 8.66 17.84 -15.97
CA LYS A 429 7.97 17.82 -17.28
C LYS A 429 8.78 17.05 -18.32
N ARG A 430 10.04 17.46 -18.53
CA ARG A 430 10.95 16.80 -19.48
C ARG A 430 11.14 15.33 -19.15
N GLY A 431 11.21 14.99 -17.87
CA GLY A 431 11.29 13.61 -17.40
C GLY A 431 10.07 12.77 -17.82
N TYR A 432 8.86 13.23 -17.50
CA TYR A 432 7.63 12.50 -17.84
C TYR A 432 7.35 12.45 -19.34
N GLU A 433 7.64 13.52 -20.10
CA GLU A 433 7.54 13.51 -21.55
C GLU A 433 8.46 12.45 -22.18
N TRP A 434 9.70 12.35 -21.68
CA TRP A 434 10.64 11.33 -22.12
C TRP A 434 10.15 9.92 -21.77
N LEU A 435 9.63 9.71 -20.56
CA LEU A 435 9.06 8.42 -20.13
C LEU A 435 7.89 7.98 -21.02
N ILE A 436 6.96 8.90 -21.31
CA ILE A 436 5.81 8.62 -22.18
C ILE A 436 6.26 8.30 -23.61
N ALA A 437 7.29 8.98 -24.12
CA ALA A 437 7.82 8.75 -25.47
C ALA A 437 8.63 7.45 -25.61
N ASN A 438 9.30 6.99 -24.54
CA ASN A 438 10.23 5.86 -24.58
C ASN A 438 9.72 4.61 -23.85
N GLY A 439 8.58 4.70 -23.17
CA GLY A 439 7.90 3.57 -22.54
C GLY A 439 7.38 2.57 -23.56
N LEU A 440 7.39 1.28 -23.22
CA LEU A 440 6.82 0.24 -24.08
C LEU A 440 5.28 0.24 -24.07
N PHE A 441 4.68 0.80 -23.02
CA PHE A 441 3.24 0.80 -22.79
C PHE A 441 2.79 2.17 -22.28
N PRO A 442 1.58 2.62 -22.65
CA PRO A 442 1.01 3.85 -22.12
C PRO A 442 0.56 3.64 -20.66
N ILE A 443 0.97 4.54 -19.76
CA ILE A 443 0.71 4.45 -18.32
C ILE A 443 -0.10 5.67 -17.86
N ALA A 444 -1.26 5.41 -17.23
CA ALA A 444 -2.14 6.46 -16.71
C ALA A 444 -1.45 7.35 -15.68
N GLU A 445 -0.69 6.74 -14.77
CA GLU A 445 0.06 7.43 -13.73
C GLU A 445 1.03 8.49 -14.29
N TRP A 446 1.74 8.20 -15.39
CA TRP A 446 2.68 9.16 -16.00
C TRP A 446 1.94 10.32 -16.67
N GLU A 447 0.81 10.08 -17.33
CA GLU A 447 -0.02 11.13 -17.90
C GLU A 447 -0.62 12.01 -16.80
N TYR A 448 -1.08 11.40 -15.69
CA TYR A 448 -1.59 12.10 -14.52
C TYR A 448 -0.52 12.97 -13.84
N LYS A 449 0.68 12.44 -13.59
CA LYS A 449 1.79 13.21 -13.01
C LYS A 449 2.31 14.30 -13.97
N LEU A 450 2.33 14.06 -15.27
CA LEU A 450 2.65 15.12 -16.24
C LEU A 450 1.58 16.22 -16.22
N ALA A 451 0.30 15.87 -16.03
CA ALA A 451 -0.75 16.86 -15.92
C ALA A 451 -0.62 17.74 -14.67
N SER A 452 -0.26 17.17 -13.51
CA SER A 452 0.00 17.98 -12.31
C SER A 452 1.15 18.96 -12.54
N VAL A 453 2.22 18.51 -13.20
CA VAL A 453 3.33 19.39 -13.61
C VAL A 453 2.84 20.51 -14.54
N ASN A 454 2.01 20.19 -15.53
CA ASN A 454 1.46 21.21 -16.43
C ASN A 454 0.63 22.26 -15.68
N LEU A 455 -0.10 21.87 -14.63
CA LEU A 455 -0.83 22.82 -13.79
C LEU A 455 0.11 23.78 -13.03
N TYR A 456 1.21 23.28 -12.48
CA TYR A 456 2.24 24.15 -11.88
C TYR A 456 2.81 25.15 -12.88
N LEU A 457 2.98 24.73 -14.13
CA LEU A 457 3.47 25.60 -15.20
C LEU A 457 2.40 26.52 -15.80
N GLY A 458 1.16 26.47 -15.31
CA GLY A 458 0.03 27.25 -15.85
C GLY A 458 -0.49 26.75 -17.20
N GLU A 459 -0.06 25.58 -17.66
CA GLU A 459 -0.41 24.99 -18.95
C GLU A 459 -1.73 24.19 -18.86
N ALA A 460 -2.82 24.89 -18.57
CA ALA A 460 -4.11 24.27 -18.25
C ALA A 460 -4.69 23.41 -19.38
N GLU A 461 -4.56 23.79 -20.65
CA GLU A 461 -5.06 22.97 -21.76
C GLU A 461 -4.23 21.70 -21.95
N ALA A 462 -2.92 21.77 -21.68
CA ALA A 462 -2.06 20.60 -21.71
C ALA A 462 -2.44 19.64 -20.57
N ALA A 463 -2.64 20.16 -19.35
CA ALA A 463 -3.11 19.37 -18.21
C ALA A 463 -4.44 18.65 -18.50
N GLU A 464 -5.44 19.34 -19.04
CA GLU A 464 -6.73 18.74 -19.40
C GLU A 464 -6.57 17.56 -20.38
N ARG A 465 -5.82 17.75 -21.47
CA ARG A 465 -5.60 16.68 -22.47
C ARG A 465 -4.96 15.44 -21.83
N ARG A 466 -3.99 15.66 -20.96
CA ARG A 466 -3.25 14.60 -20.25
C ARG A 466 -4.15 13.87 -19.25
N LEU A 467 -4.97 14.58 -18.49
CA LEU A 467 -5.92 14.01 -17.54
C LEU A 467 -7.02 13.20 -18.22
N LYS A 468 -7.58 13.70 -19.33
CA LYS A 468 -8.54 12.93 -20.13
C LYS A 468 -7.92 11.64 -20.66
N ARG A 469 -6.65 11.67 -21.07
CA ARG A 469 -5.92 10.46 -21.47
C ARG A 469 -5.69 9.51 -20.31
N ALA A 470 -5.30 10.01 -19.14
CA ALA A 470 -5.15 9.23 -17.91
C ALA A 470 -6.46 8.51 -17.55
N LEU A 471 -7.58 9.24 -17.49
CA LEU A 471 -8.92 8.70 -17.21
C LEU A 471 -9.41 7.70 -18.25
N SER A 472 -9.03 7.86 -19.52
CA SER A 472 -9.37 6.87 -20.57
C SER A 472 -8.64 5.53 -20.39
N MET A 473 -7.47 5.54 -19.77
CA MET A 473 -6.69 4.33 -19.48
C MET A 473 -7.06 3.73 -18.12
N GLN A 474 -7.34 4.59 -17.13
CA GLN A 474 -7.71 4.20 -15.79
C GLN A 474 -8.86 5.11 -15.29
N PRO A 475 -10.12 4.69 -15.52
CA PRO A 475 -11.29 5.45 -15.07
C PRO A 475 -11.37 5.61 -13.55
N SER A 476 -10.81 4.67 -12.79
CA SER A 476 -10.79 4.68 -11.32
C SER A 476 -9.71 5.60 -10.73
N LEU A 477 -9.04 6.43 -11.53
CA LEU A 477 -8.01 7.34 -11.04
C LEU A 477 -8.66 8.60 -10.45
N THR A 478 -9.26 8.47 -9.26
CA THR A 478 -10.12 9.50 -8.67
C THR A 478 -9.41 10.85 -8.53
N GLY A 479 -8.13 10.85 -8.15
CA GLY A 479 -7.30 12.07 -8.08
C GLY A 479 -7.24 12.88 -9.40
N ALA A 480 -7.39 12.22 -10.55
CA ALA A 480 -7.39 12.89 -11.85
C ALA A 480 -8.65 13.74 -12.08
N HIS A 481 -9.81 13.37 -11.50
CA HIS A 481 -11.01 14.19 -11.58
C HIS A 481 -10.85 15.53 -10.86
N ARG A 482 -10.16 15.54 -9.71
CA ARG A 482 -9.86 16.77 -8.96
C ARG A 482 -8.93 17.69 -9.75
N LEU A 483 -7.82 17.17 -10.27
CA LEU A 483 -6.90 17.97 -11.10
C LEU A 483 -7.54 18.43 -12.41
N LEU A 484 -8.50 17.66 -12.94
CA LEU A 484 -9.23 18.05 -14.14
C LEU A 484 -10.14 19.25 -13.85
N ALA A 485 -10.79 19.27 -12.68
CA ALA A 485 -11.52 20.44 -12.24
C ALA A 485 -10.60 21.66 -12.10
N ASP A 486 -9.42 21.51 -11.48
CA ASP A 486 -8.45 22.59 -11.35
C ASP A 486 -8.01 23.14 -12.73
N ALA A 487 -7.72 22.25 -13.69
CA ALA A 487 -7.39 22.62 -15.07
C ALA A 487 -8.53 23.39 -15.76
N LEU A 488 -9.77 22.95 -15.57
CA LEU A 488 -10.96 23.57 -16.17
C LEU A 488 -11.28 24.93 -15.54
N LEU A 489 -11.06 25.08 -14.22
CA LEU A 489 -11.23 26.35 -13.52
C LEU A 489 -10.23 27.40 -14.01
N LEU A 490 -8.97 27.03 -14.23
CA LEU A 490 -7.95 27.92 -14.82
C LEU A 490 -8.33 28.39 -16.24
N GLN A 491 -9.11 27.58 -16.97
CA GLN A 491 -9.65 27.94 -18.28
C GLN A 491 -11.01 28.68 -18.20
N GLY A 492 -11.54 28.93 -17.00
CA GLY A 492 -12.86 29.56 -16.80
C GLY A 492 -14.07 28.65 -17.07
N ARG A 493 -13.86 27.35 -17.32
CA ARG A 493 -14.90 26.36 -17.65
C ARG A 493 -15.53 25.76 -16.39
N ARG A 494 -16.21 26.61 -15.61
CA ARG A 494 -16.76 26.29 -14.28
C ARG A 494 -17.74 25.11 -14.26
N GLU A 495 -18.64 25.01 -15.24
CA GLU A 495 -19.61 23.90 -15.30
C GLU A 495 -18.96 22.53 -15.49
N GLU A 496 -17.94 22.44 -16.35
CA GLU A 496 -17.22 21.18 -16.55
C GLU A 496 -16.35 20.82 -15.35
N ALA A 497 -15.82 21.84 -14.65
CA ALA A 497 -15.12 21.63 -13.38
C ALA A 497 -16.07 21.07 -12.31
N ALA A 498 -17.29 21.62 -12.20
CA ALA A 498 -18.31 21.11 -11.26
C ALA A 498 -18.63 19.63 -11.55
N LYS A 499 -18.87 19.26 -12.81
CA LYS A 499 -19.07 17.86 -13.21
C LYS A 499 -17.90 16.95 -12.85
N SER A 500 -16.67 17.45 -12.99
CA SER A 500 -15.46 16.69 -12.62
C SER A 500 -15.37 16.48 -11.10
N LEU A 501 -15.69 17.49 -10.30
CA LEU A 501 -15.76 17.36 -8.84
C LEU A 501 -16.95 16.50 -8.38
N GLU A 502 -18.09 16.54 -9.06
CA GLU A 502 -19.24 15.65 -8.82
C GLU A 502 -18.85 14.19 -9.03
N ALA A 503 -18.10 13.89 -10.11
CA ALA A 503 -17.57 12.55 -10.35
C ALA A 503 -16.61 12.11 -9.22
N PHE A 504 -15.71 13.01 -8.78
CA PHE A 504 -14.84 12.73 -7.64
C PHE A 504 -15.63 12.40 -6.37
N VAL A 505 -16.64 13.21 -6.02
CA VAL A 505 -17.46 13.04 -4.81
C VAL A 505 -18.34 11.78 -4.88
N GLY A 506 -18.73 11.35 -6.08
CA GLY A 506 -19.42 10.08 -6.30
C GLY A 506 -18.57 8.87 -5.95
N GLU A 507 -17.27 8.91 -6.30
CA GLU A 507 -16.30 7.85 -6.00
C GLU A 507 -15.75 7.92 -4.56
N GLU A 508 -15.56 9.14 -4.02
CA GLU A 508 -15.02 9.38 -2.67
C GLU A 508 -16.00 10.20 -1.81
N PRO A 509 -17.10 9.59 -1.31
CA PRO A 509 -18.13 10.31 -0.59
C PRO A 509 -17.65 10.91 0.73
N GLY A 510 -16.55 10.39 1.30
CA GLY A 510 -16.00 10.81 2.60
C GLY A 510 -15.08 12.02 2.54
N GLU A 511 -14.75 12.54 1.34
CA GLU A 511 -13.74 13.59 1.24
C GLU A 511 -14.33 15.00 1.37
N ALA A 512 -14.20 15.55 2.58
CA ALA A 512 -14.87 16.78 2.98
C ALA A 512 -14.32 18.04 2.28
N ASP A 513 -13.02 18.12 1.98
CA ASP A 513 -12.45 19.30 1.31
C ASP A 513 -13.02 19.45 -0.10
N THR A 514 -13.08 18.34 -0.85
CA THR A 514 -13.61 18.34 -2.21
C THR A 514 -15.11 18.66 -2.23
N ARG A 515 -15.88 18.14 -1.27
CA ARG A 515 -17.29 18.53 -1.11
C ARG A 515 -17.46 20.01 -0.82
N SER A 516 -16.63 20.59 0.04
CA SER A 516 -16.68 22.02 0.32
C SER A 516 -16.33 22.86 -0.92
N ARG A 517 -15.33 22.45 -1.71
CA ARG A 517 -14.96 23.11 -2.97
C ARG A 517 -16.08 23.03 -4.02
N LEU A 518 -16.68 21.85 -4.17
CA LEU A 518 -17.85 21.65 -5.04
C LEU A 518 -19.02 22.53 -4.58
N GLY A 519 -19.27 22.63 -3.27
CA GLY A 519 -20.29 23.50 -2.71
C GLY A 519 -20.11 24.97 -3.11
N LEU A 520 -18.90 25.51 -2.95
CA LEU A 520 -18.58 26.89 -3.38
C LEU A 520 -18.75 27.06 -4.89
N LEU A 521 -18.20 26.15 -5.69
CA LEU A 521 -18.29 26.23 -7.15
C LEU A 521 -19.75 26.15 -7.65
N LEU A 522 -20.59 25.33 -7.02
CA LEU A 522 -22.01 25.25 -7.34
C LEU A 522 -22.77 26.52 -6.94
N ALA A 523 -22.37 27.18 -5.84
CA ALA A 523 -22.95 28.46 -5.45
C ALA A 523 -22.62 29.54 -6.50
N ASP A 524 -21.37 29.62 -6.95
CA ASP A 524 -20.93 30.52 -8.04
C ASP A 524 -21.69 30.29 -9.35
N LEU A 525 -22.15 29.05 -9.59
CA LEU A 525 -22.95 28.66 -10.75
C LEU A 525 -24.47 28.90 -10.57
N GLY A 526 -24.90 29.40 -9.41
CA GLY A 526 -26.32 29.61 -9.07
C GLY A 526 -27.08 28.33 -8.68
N ARG A 527 -26.41 27.19 -8.54
CA ARG A 527 -26.99 25.90 -8.15
C ARG A 527 -27.11 25.78 -6.63
N HIS A 528 -27.75 26.77 -5.99
CA HIS A 528 -27.71 26.99 -4.54
C HIS A 528 -28.18 25.81 -3.68
N GLN A 529 -29.23 25.09 -4.10
CA GLN A 529 -29.72 23.92 -3.34
C GLN A 529 -28.72 22.76 -3.33
N GLU A 530 -28.00 22.56 -4.44
CA GLU A 530 -26.98 21.53 -4.53
C GLU A 530 -25.72 21.95 -3.77
N ALA A 531 -25.34 23.22 -3.90
CA ALA A 531 -24.25 23.83 -3.15
C ALA A 531 -24.40 23.64 -1.64
N GLU A 532 -25.58 23.99 -1.10
CA GLU A 532 -25.89 23.87 0.32
C GLU A 532 -25.75 22.43 0.81
N ARG A 533 -26.26 21.47 0.02
CA ARG A 533 -26.17 20.04 0.35
C ARG A 533 -24.73 19.57 0.47
N GLN A 534 -23.87 19.96 -0.48
CA GLN A 534 -22.46 19.57 -0.47
C GLN A 534 -21.69 20.21 0.69
N ALA A 535 -21.91 21.51 0.95
CA ALA A 535 -21.28 22.22 2.05
C ALA A 535 -21.76 21.72 3.44
N GLN A 536 -23.04 21.36 3.58
CA GLN A 536 -23.56 20.73 4.79
C GLN A 536 -22.93 19.36 5.03
N GLU A 537 -22.78 18.55 3.98
CA GLU A 537 -22.16 17.23 4.12
C GLU A 537 -20.65 17.33 4.46
N ALA A 538 -19.93 18.29 3.87
CA ALA A 538 -18.55 18.58 4.25
C ALA A 538 -18.43 18.92 5.76
N LEU A 539 -19.34 19.77 6.28
CA LEU A 539 -19.38 20.10 7.70
C LEU A 539 -19.84 18.90 8.55
N ARG A 540 -20.74 18.03 8.07
CA ARG A 540 -21.14 16.80 8.78
C ARG A 540 -19.97 15.84 8.95
N LEU A 541 -19.13 15.70 7.93
CA LEU A 541 -17.92 14.88 7.96
C LEU A 541 -16.86 15.46 8.92
N GLN A 542 -16.75 16.79 9.03
CA GLN A 542 -15.85 17.46 9.97
C GLN A 542 -16.54 18.60 10.74
N PRO A 543 -17.31 18.31 11.82
CA PRO A 543 -18.18 19.29 12.50
C PRO A 543 -17.47 20.50 13.12
N ASN A 544 -16.20 20.33 13.45
CA ASN A 544 -15.36 21.33 14.12
C ASN A 544 -14.46 22.12 13.15
N ASN A 545 -14.59 21.89 11.83
CA ASN A 545 -13.79 22.62 10.85
C ASN A 545 -14.38 24.01 10.60
N ALA A 546 -13.71 25.04 11.15
CA ALA A 546 -14.12 26.44 10.99
C ALA A 546 -14.12 26.91 9.53
N GLY A 547 -13.23 26.37 8.69
CA GLY A 547 -13.20 26.65 7.25
C GLY A 547 -14.48 26.19 6.56
N PHE A 548 -14.90 24.94 6.78
CA PHE A 548 -16.12 24.41 6.18
C PHE A 548 -17.38 25.11 6.67
N ARG A 549 -17.41 25.50 7.94
CA ARG A 549 -18.53 26.30 8.49
C ARG A 549 -18.62 27.68 7.84
N ARG A 550 -17.48 28.34 7.58
CA ARG A 550 -17.44 29.60 6.81
C ARG A 550 -17.90 29.39 5.37
N ASN A 551 -17.43 28.34 4.70
CA ASN A 551 -17.84 28.03 3.33
C ASN A 551 -19.34 27.74 3.23
N LEU A 552 -19.93 27.03 4.20
CA LEU A 552 -21.38 26.84 4.26
C LEU A 552 -22.14 28.17 4.41
N ALA A 553 -21.63 29.10 5.23
CA ALA A 553 -22.24 30.42 5.37
C ALA A 553 -22.18 31.22 4.05
N LEU A 554 -21.05 31.19 3.33
CA LEU A 554 -20.92 31.81 2.01
C LEU A 554 -21.93 31.21 1.02
N VAL A 555 -22.00 29.88 0.95
CA VAL A 555 -22.95 29.16 0.09
C VAL A 555 -24.41 29.53 0.41
N LEU A 556 -24.76 29.64 1.70
CA LEU A 556 -26.10 30.05 2.13
C LEU A 556 -26.40 31.51 1.76
N ALA A 557 -25.43 32.41 1.89
CA ALA A 557 -25.59 33.82 1.55
C ALA A 557 -25.81 34.03 0.04
N GLU A 558 -25.01 33.37 -0.80
CA GLU A 558 -25.19 33.35 -2.27
C GLU A 558 -26.58 32.82 -2.67
N GLY A 559 -27.11 31.85 -1.92
CA GLY A 559 -28.47 31.35 -2.10
C GLY A 559 -29.59 32.24 -1.52
N GLY A 560 -29.28 33.45 -1.06
CA GLY A 560 -30.21 34.41 -0.46
C GLY A 560 -30.64 34.09 0.98
N LYS A 561 -30.07 33.05 1.61
CA LYS A 561 -30.39 32.60 2.98
C LYS A 561 -29.48 33.24 4.03
N VAL A 562 -29.26 34.55 3.91
CA VAL A 562 -28.25 35.28 4.69
C VAL A 562 -28.49 35.18 6.22
N ALA A 563 -29.73 35.21 6.70
CA ALA A 563 -30.03 35.02 8.12
C ALA A 563 -29.57 33.64 8.66
N SER A 564 -29.63 32.60 7.83
CA SER A 564 -29.11 31.27 8.15
C SER A 564 -27.58 31.21 8.07
N ALA A 565 -26.98 31.96 7.13
CA ALA A 565 -25.52 32.12 7.03
C ALA A 565 -24.94 32.72 8.32
N ILE A 566 -25.50 33.84 8.80
CA ILE A 566 -25.07 34.50 10.04
C ILE A 566 -25.22 33.56 11.25
N ARG A 567 -26.34 32.82 11.33
CA ARG A 567 -26.55 31.82 12.40
C ARG A 567 -25.51 30.70 12.35
N THR A 568 -25.09 30.28 11.15
CA THR A 568 -24.08 29.24 10.95
C THR A 568 -22.70 29.69 11.43
N LEU A 569 -22.39 30.98 11.30
CA LEU A 569 -21.14 31.60 11.77
C LEU A 569 -21.09 31.85 13.27
N ARG A 570 -22.24 31.93 13.96
CA ARG A 570 -22.31 32.26 15.39
C ARG A 570 -21.39 31.43 16.30
N PRO A 571 -21.28 30.09 16.15
CA PRO A 571 -20.35 29.29 16.95
C PRO A 571 -18.87 29.63 16.76
N LEU A 572 -18.50 30.32 15.67
CA LEU A 572 -17.13 30.77 15.42
C LEU A 572 -16.82 32.10 16.09
N LEU A 573 -17.81 32.91 16.43
CA LEU A 573 -17.60 34.27 16.95
C LEU A 573 -16.84 34.28 18.28
N GLU A 574 -17.06 33.28 19.12
CA GLU A 574 -16.40 33.15 20.43
C GLU A 574 -15.02 32.47 20.33
N SER A 575 -14.79 31.69 19.27
CA SER A 575 -13.58 30.88 19.10
C SER A 575 -12.58 31.40 18.07
N ASP A 576 -12.92 32.44 17.30
CA ASP A 576 -12.08 33.02 16.24
C ASP A 576 -11.25 34.21 16.76
N PRO A 577 -9.94 34.06 17.00
CA PRO A 577 -9.09 35.12 17.51
C PRO A 577 -8.90 36.28 16.51
N SER A 578 -9.22 36.07 15.23
CA SER A 578 -9.00 37.05 14.17
C SER A 578 -10.20 37.96 13.90
N GLY A 579 -11.37 37.62 14.47
CA GLY A 579 -12.64 38.28 14.17
C GLY A 579 -13.12 38.11 12.72
N SER A 580 -12.52 37.21 11.94
CA SER A 580 -12.86 37.00 10.52
C SER A 580 -14.31 36.57 10.30
N ALA A 581 -14.83 35.67 11.14
CA ALA A 581 -16.22 35.23 11.06
C ALA A 581 -17.20 36.37 11.39
N ALA A 582 -16.84 37.22 12.36
CA ALA A 582 -17.63 38.38 12.74
C ALA A 582 -17.65 39.45 11.64
N ARG A 583 -16.51 39.72 10.98
CA ARG A 583 -16.44 40.62 9.81
C ARG A 583 -17.34 40.14 8.67
N LEU A 584 -17.24 38.85 8.33
CA LEU A 584 -18.06 38.26 7.28
C LEU A 584 -19.56 38.36 7.60
N ALA A 585 -19.95 38.07 8.84
CA ALA A 585 -21.34 38.19 9.29
C ALA A 585 -21.84 39.64 9.28
N ALA A 586 -20.98 40.61 9.62
CA ALA A 586 -21.30 42.03 9.56
C ALA A 586 -21.50 42.53 8.12
N GLU A 587 -20.65 42.10 7.18
CA GLU A 587 -20.79 42.38 5.74
C GLU A 587 -22.12 41.84 5.20
N MET A 588 -22.42 40.57 5.48
CA MET A 588 -23.68 39.93 5.13
C MET A 588 -24.91 40.67 5.69
N ALA A 589 -24.85 41.13 6.94
CA ALA A 589 -25.93 41.89 7.56
C ALA A 589 -26.10 43.29 6.94
N ALA A 590 -25.00 43.95 6.59
CA ALA A 590 -24.99 45.24 5.93
C ALA A 590 -25.68 45.19 4.56
N GLU A 591 -25.36 44.15 3.75
CA GLU A 591 -25.95 43.93 2.43
C GLU A 591 -27.47 43.71 2.49
N MET A 592 -27.96 43.05 3.54
CA MET A 592 -29.40 42.90 3.80
C MET A 592 -30.08 44.17 4.34
N GLY A 593 -29.31 45.20 4.72
CA GLY A 593 -29.82 46.36 5.45
C GLY A 593 -30.22 46.08 6.90
N ASP A 594 -29.81 44.95 7.48
CA ASP A 594 -30.03 44.63 8.90
C ASP A 594 -28.96 45.33 9.76
N ALA A 595 -29.16 46.62 9.99
CA ALA A 595 -28.26 47.45 10.78
C ALA A 595 -28.10 46.95 12.23
N ALA A 596 -29.11 46.26 12.78
CA ALA A 596 -29.04 45.73 14.15
C ALA A 596 -28.08 44.55 14.23
N THR A 597 -28.19 43.59 13.32
CA THR A 597 -27.25 42.46 13.26
C THR A 597 -25.86 42.94 12.85
N GLU A 598 -25.73 43.89 11.92
CA GLU A 598 -24.43 44.47 11.54
C GLU A 598 -23.71 45.07 12.76
N ALA A 599 -24.40 45.92 13.52
CA ALA A 599 -23.83 46.55 14.71
C ALA A 599 -23.44 45.54 15.80
N GLU A 600 -24.21 44.46 15.96
CA GLU A 600 -23.89 43.35 16.88
C GLU A 600 -22.63 42.60 16.42
N MET A 601 -22.52 42.25 15.14
CA MET A 601 -21.36 41.53 14.62
C MET A 601 -20.08 42.39 14.67
N LEU A 602 -20.19 43.68 14.35
CA LEU A 602 -19.06 44.63 14.45
C LEU A 602 -18.59 44.85 15.89
N GLU A 603 -19.46 44.64 16.90
CA GLU A 603 -19.06 44.67 18.30
C GLU A 603 -18.01 43.58 18.61
N HIS A 604 -18.22 42.36 18.09
CA HIS A 604 -17.23 41.28 18.23
C HIS A 604 -15.90 41.64 17.54
N VAL A 605 -15.93 42.28 16.38
CA VAL A 605 -14.71 42.74 15.68
C VAL A 605 -14.01 43.84 16.46
N ARG A 606 -14.76 44.79 17.03
CA ARG A 606 -14.23 45.92 17.83
C ARG A 606 -13.41 45.42 19.02
N VAL A 607 -13.86 44.37 19.70
CA VAL A 607 -13.11 43.80 20.84
C VAL A 607 -11.74 43.26 20.39
N VAL A 608 -11.64 42.70 19.18
CA VAL A 608 -10.40 42.15 18.62
C VAL A 608 -9.47 43.25 18.07
N THR A 609 -10.02 44.26 17.40
CA THR A 609 -9.28 45.40 16.84
C THR A 609 -9.82 46.74 17.38
N PRO A 610 -9.57 47.06 18.65
CA PRO A 610 -10.27 48.14 19.37
C PRO A 610 -9.90 49.56 18.97
N LEU A 611 -8.78 49.76 18.27
CA LEU A 611 -8.24 51.09 17.95
C LEU A 611 -8.21 51.36 16.44
N ASP A 612 -8.96 50.61 15.62
CA ASP A 612 -9.11 50.85 14.19
C ASP A 612 -10.20 51.92 13.92
N PRO A 613 -9.85 53.13 13.46
CA PRO A 613 -10.82 54.20 13.20
C PRO A 613 -11.88 53.84 12.16
N ALA A 614 -11.49 53.12 11.09
CA ALA A 614 -12.40 52.79 10.01
C ALA A 614 -13.48 51.82 10.49
N LEU A 615 -13.09 50.83 11.29
CA LEU A 615 -14.01 49.90 11.93
C LEU A 615 -14.94 50.60 12.91
N LEU A 616 -14.40 51.46 13.79
CA LEU A 616 -15.18 52.17 14.80
C LEU A 616 -16.20 53.13 14.17
N ARG A 617 -15.83 53.80 13.07
CA ARG A 617 -16.75 54.63 12.29
C ARG A 617 -17.89 53.81 11.71
N ARG A 618 -17.57 52.69 11.03
CA ARG A 618 -18.58 51.77 10.48
C ARG A 618 -19.51 51.23 11.57
N TRP A 619 -18.95 50.87 12.73
CA TRP A 619 -19.70 50.36 13.88
C TRP A 619 -20.64 51.43 14.47
N ALA A 620 -20.17 52.66 14.64
CA ALA A 620 -21.01 53.76 15.13
C ALA A 620 -22.14 54.10 14.14
N ASP A 621 -21.85 54.12 12.84
CA ASP A 621 -22.85 54.32 11.79
C ASP A 621 -23.89 53.20 11.73
N ALA A 622 -23.49 51.95 11.99
CA ALA A 622 -24.41 50.82 12.11
C ALA A 622 -25.35 50.98 13.32
N HIS A 623 -24.84 51.40 14.49
CA HIS A 623 -25.68 51.70 15.66
C HIS A 623 -26.63 52.88 15.44
N LYS A 624 -26.20 53.90 14.70
CA LYS A 624 -27.05 55.01 14.26
C LYS A 624 -28.20 54.53 13.40
N ARG A 625 -27.92 53.74 12.35
CA ARG A 625 -28.94 53.14 11.46
C ARG A 625 -29.87 52.19 12.21
N ALA A 626 -29.37 51.48 13.21
CA ALA A 626 -30.16 50.59 14.06
C ALA A 626 -31.02 51.31 15.12
N GLY A 627 -30.87 52.64 15.29
CA GLY A 627 -31.55 53.40 16.33
C GLY A 627 -31.09 53.09 17.76
N ARG A 628 -29.92 52.44 17.93
CA ARG A 628 -29.37 52.02 19.23
C ARG A 628 -28.20 52.90 19.72
N LEU A 629 -27.96 54.02 19.06
CA LEU A 629 -26.83 54.91 19.33
C LEU A 629 -26.81 55.42 20.78
N ASP A 630 -27.92 55.96 21.28
CA ASP A 630 -28.02 56.52 22.64
C ASP A 630 -27.98 55.46 23.75
N GLU A 631 -28.47 54.27 23.46
CA GLU A 631 -28.32 53.11 24.34
C GLU A 631 -26.83 52.75 24.46
N ARG A 632 -26.12 52.69 23.32
CA ARG A 632 -24.72 52.30 23.32
C ARG A 632 -23.81 53.35 23.95
N ILE A 633 -24.08 54.65 23.74
CA ILE A 633 -23.40 55.75 24.44
C ILE A 633 -23.55 55.58 25.96
N ARG A 634 -24.78 55.36 26.45
CA ARG A 634 -25.02 55.15 27.89
C ARG A 634 -24.30 53.93 28.44
N SER A 635 -24.26 52.84 27.67
CA SER A 635 -23.53 51.63 28.05
C SER A 635 -22.02 51.87 28.18
N LEU A 636 -21.40 52.64 27.27
CA LEU A 636 -19.95 52.90 27.28
C LEU A 636 -19.55 54.02 28.25
N LEU A 637 -20.46 54.93 28.62
CA LEU A 637 -20.21 55.91 29.69
C LEU A 637 -19.98 55.28 31.07
N GLY A 638 -20.43 54.03 31.25
CA GLY A 638 -20.17 53.22 32.45
C GLY A 638 -18.89 52.39 32.39
N ALA A 639 -18.10 52.48 31.32
CA ALA A 639 -16.82 51.79 31.21
C ALA A 639 -15.79 52.34 32.21
N GLU A 640 -14.79 51.53 32.56
CA GLU A 640 -13.74 51.95 33.49
C GLU A 640 -13.01 53.21 32.97
N PRO A 641 -12.65 54.18 33.84
CA PRO A 641 -11.97 55.41 33.41
C PRO A 641 -10.65 55.20 32.66
N ASP A 642 -10.06 54.01 32.76
CA ASP A 642 -8.78 53.62 32.15
C ASP A 642 -8.94 52.76 30.88
N ASP A 643 -10.17 52.41 30.48
CA ASP A 643 -10.43 51.67 29.23
C ASP A 643 -10.36 52.59 28.01
N THR A 644 -9.13 52.88 27.56
CA THR A 644 -8.86 53.73 26.40
C THR A 644 -9.64 53.30 25.15
N ALA A 645 -9.85 52.00 24.95
CA ALA A 645 -10.58 51.47 23.78
C ALA A 645 -12.08 51.80 23.82
N ALA A 646 -12.72 51.63 24.98
CA ALA A 646 -14.12 52.00 25.16
C ALA A 646 -14.35 53.50 24.99
N TRP A 647 -13.49 54.33 25.61
CA TRP A 647 -13.58 55.78 25.48
C TRP A 647 -13.27 56.25 24.06
N TYR A 648 -12.34 55.62 23.36
CA TYR A 648 -12.04 55.93 21.96
C TYR A 648 -13.23 55.57 21.05
N ALA A 649 -13.88 54.42 21.26
CA ALA A 649 -15.13 54.08 20.55
C ALA A 649 -16.26 55.09 20.80
N LEU A 650 -16.32 55.66 22.01
CA LEU A 650 -17.31 56.67 22.38
C LEU A 650 -17.15 57.98 21.56
N VAL A 651 -15.92 58.33 21.15
CA VAL A 651 -15.66 59.46 20.24
C VAL A 651 -16.45 59.30 18.93
N PHE A 652 -16.40 58.10 18.33
CA PHE A 652 -17.09 57.81 17.07
C PHE A 652 -18.62 57.77 17.23
N LEU A 653 -19.14 57.34 18.38
CA LEU A 653 -20.58 57.40 18.65
C LEU A 653 -21.08 58.84 18.76
N TYR A 654 -20.34 59.73 19.44
CA TYR A 654 -20.68 61.15 19.50
C TYR A 654 -20.57 61.82 18.13
N ASP A 655 -19.55 61.47 17.33
CA ASP A 655 -19.41 61.95 15.95
C ASP A 655 -20.61 61.50 15.10
N ALA A 656 -20.99 60.21 15.15
CA ALA A 656 -22.15 59.68 14.44
C ALA A 656 -23.47 60.32 14.90
N ARG A 657 -23.58 60.73 16.17
CA ARG A 657 -24.73 61.47 16.72
C ARG A 657 -24.84 62.90 16.18
N GLY A 658 -23.73 63.48 15.72
CA GLY A 658 -23.62 64.88 15.29
C GLY A 658 -23.05 65.81 16.37
N ASP A 659 -22.59 65.27 17.50
CA ASP A 659 -22.04 66.03 18.64
C ASP A 659 -20.52 66.23 18.50
N ALA A 660 -20.09 66.85 17.40
CA ALA A 660 -18.68 67.02 17.07
C ALA A 660 -17.86 67.71 18.18
N GLY A 661 -18.47 68.61 18.95
CA GLY A 661 -17.85 69.26 20.10
C GLY A 661 -17.52 68.29 21.24
N GLN A 662 -18.42 67.36 21.56
CA GLN A 662 -18.17 66.33 22.58
C GLN A 662 -17.17 65.28 22.09
N ALA A 663 -17.29 64.84 20.83
CA ALA A 663 -16.34 63.92 20.22
C ALA A 663 -14.90 64.47 20.28
N ARG A 664 -14.71 65.74 19.86
CA ARG A 664 -13.40 66.40 19.89
C ARG A 664 -12.87 66.58 21.31
N ALA A 665 -13.68 67.07 22.25
CA ALA A 665 -13.26 67.25 23.63
C ALA A 665 -12.87 65.93 24.30
N LEU A 666 -13.57 64.84 23.98
CA LEU A 666 -13.24 63.51 24.49
C LEU A 666 -11.94 62.96 23.88
N TYR A 667 -11.75 63.12 22.57
CA TYR A 667 -10.54 62.71 21.88
C TYR A 667 -9.30 63.46 22.36
N GLU A 668 -9.38 64.79 22.53
CA GLU A 668 -8.30 65.61 23.08
C GLU A 668 -7.89 65.16 24.50
N ARG A 669 -8.87 64.79 25.34
CA ARG A 669 -8.60 64.22 26.68
C ARG A 669 -7.94 62.84 26.62
N LEU A 670 -8.34 62.00 25.66
CA LEU A 670 -7.75 60.69 25.47
C LEU A 670 -6.31 60.78 24.97
N LEU A 671 -6.00 61.72 24.06
CA LEU A 671 -4.64 61.97 23.57
C LEU A 671 -3.66 62.36 24.68
N LEU A 672 -4.11 63.12 25.69
CA LEU A 672 -3.29 63.47 26.86
C LEU A 672 -2.90 62.22 27.68
N ARG A 673 -3.74 61.18 27.70
CA ARG A 673 -3.49 59.92 28.41
C ARG A 673 -2.82 58.86 27.53
N SER A 674 -2.99 58.93 26.22
CA SER A 674 -2.52 57.96 25.24
C SER A 674 -2.04 58.66 23.97
N PRO A 675 -0.79 59.18 23.95
CA PRO A 675 -0.27 60.07 22.90
C PRO A 675 -0.06 59.45 21.50
N GLY A 676 -0.49 58.20 21.28
CA GLY A 676 -0.34 57.47 20.01
C GLY A 676 -1.67 56.99 19.43
N LEU A 677 -2.80 57.49 19.93
CA LEU A 677 -4.11 57.16 19.37
C LEU A 677 -4.20 57.66 17.92
N PRO A 678 -4.73 56.84 16.99
CA PRO A 678 -4.99 57.31 15.64
C PRO A 678 -6.08 58.40 15.66
N PRO A 679 -6.09 59.31 14.67
CA PRO A 679 -7.16 60.29 14.54
C PRO A 679 -8.49 59.62 14.16
N PRO A 680 -9.63 60.11 14.71
CA PRO A 680 -10.96 59.59 14.43
C PRO A 680 -11.47 59.92 13.02
#